data_AF-A0A3D3H086-F1
#
_entry.id   AF-A0A3D3H086-F1
#
_cell.length_a   1.000
_cell.length_b   1.000
_cell.length_c   1.000
_cell.angle_alpha   90.00
_cell.angle_beta   90.00
_cell.angle_gamma   90.00
#
_symmetry.space_group_name_H-M   'P 1'
#
loop_
_entity.id
_entity.type
_entity.pdbx_description
1 polymer ?
#
loop_
_entity_poly.entity_id
_entity_poly.type
_entity_poly.pdbx_seq_one_letter_code
_entity_poly.pdbx_strand_id
1 'polypeptide(L)'
;PIDLYRDEGKGRDNSKGLDLTDINELTPLKVSLDTWFVDHLLNKNDLPVGANAVMNPANRSEIIGFHQYASKDDMLAMIDNAEAAFDIWSKTPVAERAALLCRIADILERHMDELIALCIKEAGKVAQDGIDEVREAVDFCRYYAARALELSEDDRLEARGVVLCISPWNFPLAIFLGQVAAAIATGNTVLAKPAEQTGLIALRAIELMKSVGLPKNVVQAVIARGSAVGSTIIPDSRIQTVMFTGSTETGTHISQTLAERGGDQVPFIAETGGQNCMIVDSTALPEQVVDDVISSGFQSAGQRCSALRVLFLQEDIADNVITMLQGALAELHVGNPAKLSTDVGPVIDQKALDALNAHSDYMQSHGKLLYQCKFSDDVVDENGHFFFAPRLYEIDDISVLQREVFGPCVHIVRFKGNEIESVVDKINGTGFGLTMGIHTRIEHRAYDLARLSRAGNIYINRNMIGAIVGVQPFGGRGLSGTGPKAGGPNYLTRLVKEKSTPDEDKFNSTVEKVATLSGNAADKHEATRMMDKASWVEKDWRLTELNTRISCVRQLLAKIAHVGIVEDLADDLNRTLAAARSQLIDIEKRLKKPQQLPGPTGESNIIYLENRGNIICYADESVSFDFWVLSIVTALATGNTVIAVVSDLFYHEALVFKEKFVATGADKDVFQVAKLCHLETMLAHSALSGVVVDSSSDSKHYVSDQLAQRHGAILPVISSEYFDNLIQRLVTEKTVSIDTTASGGNTSLMTLVEED
;
A
#
# COMPACT_ATOMS: atom_id res chain seq x y z
N PRO A 1 -1.75 -20.37 -15.51
CA PRO A 1 -0.67 -21.28 -16.01
C PRO A 1 0.49 -21.36 -15.02
N ILE A 2 0.92 -22.57 -14.66
CA ILE A 2 1.89 -22.83 -13.58
C ILE A 2 3.29 -22.25 -13.87
N ASP A 3 3.75 -22.32 -15.12
CA ASP A 3 5.12 -21.94 -15.52
C ASP A 3 5.25 -20.46 -15.93
N LEU A 4 4.23 -19.62 -15.69
CA LEU A 4 4.21 -18.23 -16.17
C LEU A 4 5.42 -17.38 -15.71
N TYR A 5 6.00 -17.70 -14.55
CA TYR A 5 7.13 -16.97 -13.97
C TYR A 5 8.41 -17.81 -13.90
N ARG A 6 8.46 -18.92 -14.65
CA ARG A 6 9.66 -19.73 -14.81
C ARG A 6 10.36 -19.35 -16.11
N ASP A 7 11.64 -19.01 -16.03
CA ASP A 7 12.50 -18.78 -17.19
C ASP A 7 13.81 -19.58 -17.01
N GLU A 8 14.16 -20.42 -17.99
CA GLU A 8 15.31 -21.33 -17.96
C GLU A 8 15.47 -22.14 -16.65
N GLY A 9 14.34 -22.56 -16.04
CA GLY A 9 14.34 -23.31 -14.77
C GLY A 9 14.59 -22.48 -13.52
N LYS A 10 14.64 -21.14 -13.63
CA LYS A 10 14.69 -20.18 -12.53
C LYS A 10 13.36 -19.46 -12.39
N GLY A 11 13.06 -18.97 -11.18
CA GLY A 11 11.81 -18.25 -10.88
C GLY A 11 10.90 -19.02 -9.93
N ARG A 12 9.60 -18.70 -9.97
CA ARG A 12 8.60 -19.28 -9.06
C ARG A 12 7.45 -19.88 -9.83
N ASP A 13 6.76 -20.82 -9.19
CA ASP A 13 5.50 -21.34 -9.70
C ASP A 13 4.41 -20.29 -9.51
N ASN A 14 3.51 -20.18 -10.50
CA ASN A 14 2.28 -19.41 -10.38
C ASN A 14 1.28 -20.14 -9.48
N SER A 15 0.34 -19.44 -8.86
CA SER A 15 -0.81 -20.08 -8.22
C SER A 15 -1.68 -20.85 -9.22
N LYS A 16 -2.26 -21.97 -8.79
CA LYS A 16 -3.31 -22.69 -9.54
C LYS A 16 -4.66 -22.01 -9.34
N GLY A 17 -5.41 -21.84 -10.42
CA GLY A 17 -6.83 -21.47 -10.34
C GLY A 17 -7.73 -22.69 -10.43
N LEU A 18 -9.03 -22.42 -10.50
CA LEU A 18 -10.08 -23.40 -10.73
C LEU A 18 -11.03 -22.80 -11.78
N ASP A 19 -11.33 -23.55 -12.83
CA ASP A 19 -12.20 -23.11 -13.93
C ASP A 19 -13.67 -23.40 -13.58
N LEU A 20 -14.40 -22.35 -13.19
CA LEU A 20 -15.83 -22.44 -12.87
C LEU A 20 -16.72 -22.72 -14.09
N THR A 21 -16.16 -22.74 -15.31
CA THR A 21 -16.87 -23.09 -16.54
C THR A 21 -16.68 -24.56 -16.93
N ASP A 22 -15.68 -25.27 -16.37
CA ASP A 22 -15.50 -26.71 -16.56
C ASP A 22 -16.34 -27.49 -15.55
N ILE A 23 -17.34 -28.21 -16.05
CA ILE A 23 -18.22 -29.04 -15.23
C ILE A 23 -17.48 -30.13 -14.44
N ASN A 24 -16.31 -30.58 -14.94
CA ASN A 24 -15.50 -31.60 -14.27
C ASN A 24 -14.75 -31.04 -13.06
N GLU A 25 -14.44 -29.75 -13.05
CA GLU A 25 -13.87 -29.05 -11.88
C GLU A 25 -14.98 -28.55 -10.94
N LEU A 26 -16.08 -28.04 -11.51
CA LEU A 26 -17.20 -27.47 -10.76
C LEU A 26 -17.97 -28.53 -9.95
N THR A 27 -18.18 -29.73 -10.49
CA THR A 27 -18.99 -30.77 -9.80
C THR A 27 -18.33 -31.25 -8.50
N PRO A 28 -17.03 -31.61 -8.47
CA PRO A 28 -16.34 -31.91 -7.22
C PRO A 28 -16.34 -30.74 -6.24
N LEU A 29 -16.04 -29.52 -6.71
CA LEU A 29 -16.06 -28.32 -5.86
C LEU A 29 -17.42 -28.15 -5.19
N LYS A 30 -18.51 -28.27 -5.96
CA LYS A 30 -19.86 -28.17 -5.41
C LYS A 30 -20.11 -29.20 -4.30
N VAL A 31 -19.71 -30.46 -4.51
CA VAL A 31 -19.86 -31.51 -3.49
C VAL A 31 -19.06 -31.15 -2.23
N SER A 32 -17.80 -30.73 -2.38
CA SER A 32 -16.94 -30.30 -1.28
C SER A 32 -17.58 -29.15 -0.49
N LEU A 33 -18.08 -28.11 -1.18
CA LEU A 33 -18.72 -26.95 -0.57
C LEU A 33 -20.01 -27.34 0.14
N ASP A 34 -20.90 -28.09 -0.50
CA ASP A 34 -22.17 -28.53 0.09
C ASP A 34 -21.93 -29.36 1.37
N THR A 35 -20.98 -30.29 1.33
CA THR A 35 -20.59 -31.09 2.51
C THR A 35 -20.03 -30.19 3.61
N TRP A 36 -19.10 -29.28 3.27
CA TRP A 36 -18.53 -28.37 4.24
C TRP A 36 -19.61 -27.49 4.91
N PHE A 37 -20.56 -26.95 4.15
CA PHE A 37 -21.64 -26.10 4.67
C PHE A 37 -22.54 -26.82 5.67
N VAL A 38 -22.76 -28.13 5.49
CA VAL A 38 -23.56 -28.93 6.42
C VAL A 38 -22.74 -29.30 7.66
N ASP A 39 -21.50 -29.77 7.47
CA ASP A 39 -20.68 -30.32 8.55
C ASP A 39 -20.20 -29.25 9.56
N HIS A 40 -20.12 -27.98 9.13
CA HIS A 40 -19.62 -26.87 9.95
C HIS A 40 -20.72 -25.97 10.52
N LEU A 41 -21.99 -26.32 10.31
CA LEU A 41 -23.11 -25.57 10.88
C LEU A 41 -23.31 -25.93 12.36
N LEU A 42 -23.18 -24.94 13.25
CA LEU A 42 -23.33 -25.12 14.68
C LEU A 42 -24.70 -24.65 15.17
N ASN A 43 -25.30 -25.37 16.13
CA ASN A 43 -26.43 -24.82 16.85
C ASN A 43 -25.94 -23.83 17.91
N LYS A 44 -26.75 -22.81 18.20
CA LYS A 44 -26.44 -21.85 19.27
C LYS A 44 -26.18 -22.50 20.64
N ASN A 45 -26.80 -23.65 20.90
CA ASN A 45 -26.65 -24.41 22.13
C ASN A 45 -25.32 -25.20 22.21
N ASP A 46 -24.62 -25.38 21.07
CA ASP A 46 -23.36 -26.11 20.99
C ASP A 46 -22.14 -25.21 21.25
N LEU A 47 -22.36 -23.91 21.43
CA LEU A 47 -21.30 -22.94 21.66
C LEU A 47 -20.73 -23.05 23.08
N PRO A 48 -19.39 -23.15 23.24
CA PRO A 48 -18.77 -23.11 24.55
C PRO A 48 -19.06 -21.80 25.30
N VAL A 49 -19.14 -21.88 26.63
CA VAL A 49 -19.34 -20.69 27.48
C VAL A 49 -18.21 -19.68 27.24
N GLY A 50 -18.57 -18.43 26.97
CA GLY A 50 -17.61 -17.35 26.71
C GLY A 50 -17.03 -17.31 25.29
N ALA A 51 -17.46 -18.20 24.40
CA ALA A 51 -17.10 -18.13 22.99
C ALA A 51 -17.87 -17.03 22.25
N ASN A 52 -17.23 -16.42 21.25
CA ASN A 52 -17.85 -15.50 20.31
C ASN A 52 -18.23 -16.29 19.07
N ALA A 53 -19.52 -16.31 18.74
CA ALA A 53 -20.02 -16.95 17.54
C ALA A 53 -19.60 -16.15 16.30
N VAL A 54 -19.16 -16.87 15.26
CA VAL A 54 -18.94 -16.32 13.92
C VAL A 54 -20.15 -16.73 13.08
N MET A 55 -20.82 -15.75 12.51
CA MET A 55 -22.08 -15.92 11.78
C MET A 55 -21.89 -15.53 10.32
N ASN A 56 -22.61 -16.22 9.43
CA ASN A 56 -22.60 -15.89 8.02
C ASN A 56 -23.24 -14.52 7.74
N PRO A 57 -22.56 -13.56 7.07
CA PRO A 57 -23.12 -12.25 6.76
C PRO A 57 -24.32 -12.28 5.81
N ALA A 58 -24.45 -13.33 4.99
CA ALA A 58 -25.57 -13.52 4.06
C ALA A 58 -26.81 -14.13 4.75
N ASN A 59 -26.60 -14.86 5.86
CA ASN A 59 -27.67 -15.51 6.61
C ASN A 59 -27.24 -15.68 8.08
N ARG A 60 -27.62 -14.74 8.94
CA ARG A 60 -27.12 -14.67 10.31
C ARG A 60 -27.65 -15.75 11.24
N SER A 61 -28.62 -16.54 10.78
CA SER A 61 -29.03 -17.75 11.50
C SER A 61 -27.97 -18.87 11.43
N GLU A 62 -27.06 -18.82 10.46
CA GLU A 62 -25.97 -19.78 10.30
C GLU A 62 -24.77 -19.38 11.16
N ILE A 63 -24.47 -20.19 12.19
CA ILE A 63 -23.24 -20.10 12.96
C ILE A 63 -22.25 -21.09 12.36
N ILE A 64 -21.12 -20.58 11.88
CA ILE A 64 -20.14 -21.36 11.10
C ILE A 64 -18.89 -21.71 11.90
N GLY A 65 -18.82 -21.22 13.14
CA GLY A 65 -17.70 -21.45 14.04
C GLY A 65 -17.74 -20.50 15.23
N PHE A 66 -16.69 -20.54 16.04
CA PHE A 66 -16.52 -19.64 17.16
C PHE A 66 -15.05 -19.43 17.49
N HIS A 67 -14.77 -18.34 18.20
CA HIS A 67 -13.45 -18.09 18.77
C HIS A 67 -13.55 -17.40 20.14
N GLN A 68 -12.47 -17.43 20.90
CA GLN A 68 -12.35 -16.71 22.17
C GLN A 68 -11.37 -15.55 22.01
N TYR A 69 -11.66 -14.44 22.69
CA TYR A 69 -10.72 -13.33 22.71
C TYR A 69 -9.59 -13.62 23.70
N ALA A 70 -8.36 -13.42 23.26
CA ALA A 70 -7.19 -13.42 24.12
C ALA A 70 -7.32 -12.31 25.17
N SER A 71 -7.05 -12.67 26.43
CA SER A 71 -6.96 -11.69 27.51
C SER A 71 -5.66 -10.88 27.40
N LYS A 72 -5.53 -9.85 28.24
CA LYS A 72 -4.28 -9.09 28.36
C LYS A 72 -3.10 -10.01 28.71
N ASP A 73 -3.30 -10.92 29.66
CA ASP A 73 -2.24 -11.82 30.13
C ASP A 73 -1.87 -12.84 29.04
N ASP A 74 -2.85 -13.32 28.27
CA ASP A 74 -2.58 -14.19 27.11
C ASP A 74 -1.74 -13.46 26.05
N MET A 75 -2.07 -12.21 25.74
CA MET A 75 -1.31 -11.40 24.77
C MET A 75 0.12 -11.14 25.25
N LEU A 76 0.34 -10.85 26.53
CA LEU A 76 1.68 -10.70 27.10
C LEU A 76 2.49 -12.00 27.00
N ALA A 77 1.87 -13.14 27.32
CA ALA A 77 2.50 -14.44 27.16
C ALA A 77 2.80 -14.78 25.68
N MET A 78 1.96 -14.34 24.74
CA MET A 78 2.24 -14.47 23.30
C MET A 78 3.49 -13.69 22.89
N ILE A 79 3.70 -12.47 23.43
CA ILE A 79 4.91 -11.68 23.18
C ILE A 79 6.12 -12.42 23.74
N ASP A 80 6.07 -12.92 24.98
CA ASP A 80 7.16 -13.69 25.60
C ASP A 80 7.54 -14.91 24.73
N ASN A 81 6.53 -15.63 24.24
CA ASN A 81 6.70 -16.79 23.37
C ASN A 81 7.30 -16.44 22.00
N ALA A 82 6.92 -15.30 21.41
CA ALA A 82 7.41 -14.86 20.12
C ALA A 82 8.87 -14.41 20.21
N GLU A 83 9.23 -13.72 21.29
CA GLU A 83 10.60 -13.32 21.59
C GLU A 83 11.50 -14.54 21.78
N ALA A 84 11.07 -15.51 22.60
CA ALA A 84 11.84 -16.74 22.82
C ALA A 84 12.01 -17.57 21.52
N ALA A 85 11.02 -17.56 20.62
CA ALA A 85 11.12 -18.25 19.33
C ALA A 85 12.04 -17.51 18.33
N PHE A 86 12.17 -16.19 18.47
CA PHE A 86 12.98 -15.37 17.56
C PHE A 86 14.47 -15.76 17.60
N ASP A 87 15.00 -16.11 18.77
CA ASP A 87 16.39 -16.52 18.95
C ASP A 87 16.83 -17.68 18.06
N ILE A 88 15.92 -18.62 17.79
CA ILE A 88 16.15 -19.79 16.93
C ILE A 88 15.74 -19.48 15.49
N TRP A 89 14.58 -18.83 15.31
CA TRP A 89 14.03 -18.59 13.99
C TRP A 89 14.86 -17.63 13.14
N SER A 90 15.38 -16.56 13.74
CA SER A 90 16.29 -15.60 13.07
C SER A 90 17.57 -16.26 12.53
N LYS A 91 18.02 -17.35 13.17
CA LYS A 91 19.21 -18.13 12.79
C LYS A 91 18.91 -19.30 11.86
N THR A 92 17.63 -19.62 11.64
CA THR A 92 17.24 -20.67 10.69
C THR A 92 17.63 -20.22 9.28
N PRO A 93 18.36 -21.03 8.48
CA PRO A 93 18.81 -20.60 7.16
C PRO A 93 17.66 -20.11 6.27
N VAL A 94 17.89 -19.02 5.52
CA VAL A 94 16.88 -18.44 4.63
C VAL A 94 16.31 -19.44 3.62
N ALA A 95 17.13 -20.38 3.14
CA ALA A 95 16.69 -21.45 2.26
C ALA A 95 15.65 -22.37 2.91
N GLU A 96 15.79 -22.67 4.20
CA GLU A 96 14.81 -23.47 4.94
C GLU A 96 13.51 -22.70 5.17
N ARG A 97 13.59 -21.40 5.47
CA ARG A 97 12.43 -20.51 5.62
C ARG A 97 11.67 -20.35 4.29
N ALA A 98 12.39 -20.17 3.18
CA ALA A 98 11.83 -20.10 1.84
C ALA A 98 11.16 -21.43 1.44
N ALA A 99 11.81 -22.57 1.72
CA ALA A 99 11.23 -23.89 1.47
C ALA A 99 9.95 -24.14 2.30
N LEU A 100 9.90 -23.63 3.54
CA LEU A 100 8.66 -23.68 4.34
C LEU A 100 7.53 -22.89 3.68
N LEU A 101 7.80 -21.69 3.17
CA LEU A 101 6.79 -20.89 2.46
C LEU A 101 6.27 -21.60 1.21
N CYS A 102 7.13 -22.28 0.44
CA CYS A 102 6.68 -23.10 -0.68
C CYS A 102 5.76 -24.25 -0.22
N ARG A 103 6.11 -24.94 0.88
CA ARG A 103 5.20 -25.97 1.44
C ARG A 103 3.88 -25.39 1.95
N ILE A 104 3.90 -24.17 2.48
CA ILE A 104 2.70 -23.44 2.90
C ILE A 104 1.82 -23.16 1.68
N ALA A 105 2.39 -22.66 0.58
CA ALA A 105 1.67 -22.48 -0.68
C ALA A 105 1.02 -23.80 -1.16
N ASP A 106 1.75 -24.91 -1.13
CA ASP A 106 1.24 -26.20 -1.61
C ASP A 106 0.15 -26.81 -0.71
N ILE A 107 0.15 -26.54 0.60
CA ILE A 107 -0.94 -27.00 1.48
C ILE A 107 -2.19 -26.13 1.32
N LEU A 108 -2.05 -24.83 1.04
CA LEU A 108 -3.20 -23.97 0.74
C LEU A 108 -3.90 -24.41 -0.55
N GLU A 109 -3.14 -24.71 -1.62
CA GLU A 109 -3.72 -25.23 -2.87
C GLU A 109 -4.43 -26.58 -2.65
N ARG A 110 -3.90 -27.46 -1.79
CA ARG A 110 -4.55 -28.74 -1.46
C ARG A 110 -5.84 -28.60 -0.66
N HIS A 111 -6.04 -27.47 0.02
CA HIS A 111 -7.22 -27.16 0.82
C HIS A 111 -8.08 -26.06 0.18
N MET A 112 -7.93 -25.80 -1.12
CA MET A 112 -8.60 -24.70 -1.81
C MET A 112 -10.12 -24.72 -1.62
N ASP A 113 -10.79 -25.86 -1.80
CA ASP A 113 -12.24 -25.99 -1.64
C ASP A 113 -12.71 -25.54 -0.24
N GLU A 114 -12.00 -25.95 0.80
CA GLU A 114 -12.29 -25.60 2.20
C GLU A 114 -12.11 -24.09 2.43
N LEU A 115 -11.04 -23.52 1.89
CA LEU A 115 -10.74 -22.09 2.02
C LEU A 115 -11.75 -21.24 1.23
N ILE A 116 -12.24 -21.72 0.07
CA ILE A 116 -13.35 -21.09 -0.67
C ILE A 116 -14.63 -21.13 0.17
N ALA A 117 -14.94 -22.25 0.81
CA ALA A 117 -16.11 -22.39 1.67
C ALA A 117 -16.10 -21.35 2.82
N LEU A 118 -14.94 -21.18 3.46
CA LEU A 118 -14.73 -20.14 4.48
C LEU A 118 -14.87 -18.73 3.88
N CYS A 119 -14.29 -18.44 2.72
CA CYS A 119 -14.46 -17.14 2.06
C CYS A 119 -15.95 -16.82 1.79
N ILE A 120 -16.72 -17.81 1.35
CA ILE A 120 -18.16 -17.66 1.08
C ILE A 120 -18.92 -17.42 2.38
N LYS A 121 -18.73 -18.29 3.38
CA LYS A 121 -19.57 -18.31 4.58
C LYS A 121 -19.14 -17.33 5.65
N GLU A 122 -17.85 -17.05 5.78
CA GLU A 122 -17.31 -16.12 6.79
C GLU A 122 -17.24 -14.68 6.26
N ALA A 123 -16.76 -14.50 5.02
CA ALA A 123 -16.51 -13.18 4.45
C ALA A 123 -17.56 -12.72 3.42
N GLY A 124 -18.53 -13.57 3.06
CA GLY A 124 -19.59 -13.24 2.10
C GLY A 124 -19.13 -13.15 0.64
N LYS A 125 -17.99 -13.75 0.30
CA LYS A 125 -17.42 -13.71 -1.06
C LYS A 125 -18.12 -14.68 -2.00
N VAL A 126 -18.21 -14.34 -3.28
CA VAL A 126 -18.62 -15.31 -4.31
C VAL A 126 -17.49 -16.30 -4.59
N ALA A 127 -17.79 -17.43 -5.24
CA ALA A 127 -16.81 -18.51 -5.48
C ALA A 127 -15.54 -18.03 -6.21
N GLN A 128 -15.68 -17.20 -7.26
CA GLN A 128 -14.53 -16.66 -7.99
C GLN A 128 -13.63 -15.80 -7.09
N ASP A 129 -14.23 -14.94 -6.26
CA ASP A 129 -13.47 -14.13 -5.30
C ASP A 129 -12.74 -15.00 -4.26
N GLY A 130 -13.30 -16.15 -3.88
CA GLY A 130 -12.65 -17.15 -3.03
C GLY A 130 -11.47 -17.84 -3.70
N ILE A 131 -11.57 -18.16 -4.99
CA ILE A 131 -10.45 -18.71 -5.78
C ILE A 131 -9.32 -17.69 -5.84
N ASP A 132 -9.64 -16.44 -6.18
CA ASP A 132 -8.66 -15.37 -6.31
C ASP A 132 -7.95 -15.08 -4.98
N GLU A 133 -8.68 -15.15 -3.86
CA GLU A 133 -8.12 -15.02 -2.51
C GLU A 133 -7.06 -16.09 -2.21
N VAL A 134 -7.38 -17.37 -2.47
CA VAL A 134 -6.43 -18.48 -2.22
C VAL A 134 -5.23 -18.34 -3.15
N ARG A 135 -5.44 -17.97 -4.41
CA ARG A 135 -4.38 -17.74 -5.38
C ARG A 135 -3.42 -16.65 -4.95
N GLU A 136 -3.95 -15.51 -4.51
CA GLU A 136 -3.13 -14.37 -4.07
C GLU A 136 -2.31 -14.74 -2.82
N ALA A 137 -2.90 -15.48 -1.87
CA ALA A 137 -2.19 -16.00 -0.70
C ALA A 137 -1.01 -16.93 -1.07
N VAL A 138 -1.27 -17.86 -2.00
CA VAL A 138 -0.26 -18.78 -2.55
C VAL A 138 0.86 -18.02 -3.26
N ASP A 139 0.48 -17.02 -4.07
CA ASP A 139 1.44 -16.19 -4.78
C ASP A 139 2.32 -15.37 -3.83
N PHE A 140 1.79 -14.82 -2.73
CA PHE A 140 2.60 -14.16 -1.70
C PHE A 140 3.63 -15.11 -1.08
N CYS A 141 3.24 -16.33 -0.72
CA CYS A 141 4.16 -17.31 -0.16
C CYS A 141 5.30 -17.64 -1.14
N ARG A 142 4.97 -17.97 -2.40
CA ARG A 142 5.97 -18.32 -3.42
C ARG A 142 6.85 -17.11 -3.80
N TYR A 143 6.26 -15.92 -3.89
CA TYR A 143 6.97 -14.69 -4.23
C TYR A 143 7.97 -14.29 -3.15
N TYR A 144 7.56 -14.25 -1.89
CA TYR A 144 8.47 -13.87 -0.80
C TYR A 144 9.50 -14.95 -0.47
N ALA A 145 9.23 -16.22 -0.76
CA ALA A 145 10.27 -17.26 -0.72
C ALA A 145 11.42 -16.92 -1.69
N ALA A 146 11.10 -16.59 -2.94
CA ALA A 146 12.10 -16.21 -3.95
C ALA A 146 12.81 -14.91 -3.58
N ARG A 147 12.07 -13.87 -3.19
CA ARG A 147 12.64 -12.56 -2.81
C ARG A 147 13.53 -12.64 -1.57
N ALA A 148 13.24 -13.52 -0.61
CA ALA A 148 14.07 -13.67 0.58
C ALA A 148 15.43 -14.29 0.26
N LEU A 149 15.49 -15.22 -0.71
CA LEU A 149 16.75 -15.78 -1.20
C LEU A 149 17.61 -14.69 -1.85
N GLU A 150 17.03 -13.85 -2.69
CA GLU A 150 17.75 -12.73 -3.31
C GLU A 150 18.23 -11.71 -2.28
N LEU A 151 17.38 -11.32 -1.32
CA LEU A 151 17.75 -10.38 -0.27
C LEU A 151 18.88 -10.90 0.63
N SER A 152 18.97 -12.23 0.79
CA SER A 152 20.02 -12.85 1.62
C SER A 152 21.42 -12.79 1.03
N GLU A 153 21.59 -12.35 -0.22
CA GLU A 153 22.90 -12.06 -0.80
C GLU A 153 23.56 -10.84 -0.14
N ASP A 154 22.81 -9.99 0.56
CA ASP A 154 23.34 -8.87 1.33
C ASP A 154 23.57 -9.25 2.80
N ASP A 155 24.82 -9.66 3.10
CA ASP A 155 25.26 -10.05 4.44
C ASP A 155 25.22 -8.92 5.49
N ARG A 156 24.95 -7.67 5.09
CA ARG A 156 24.81 -6.52 6.01
C ARG A 156 23.47 -6.52 6.74
N LEU A 157 22.51 -7.35 6.31
CA LEU A 157 21.13 -7.31 6.82
C LEU A 157 20.87 -8.39 7.88
N GLU A 158 20.01 -8.08 8.83
CA GLU A 158 19.49 -9.05 9.81
C GLU A 158 18.01 -8.81 10.12
N ALA A 159 17.35 -9.83 10.68
CA ALA A 159 15.96 -9.76 11.10
C ALA A 159 15.77 -8.69 12.19
N ARG A 160 14.56 -8.10 12.26
CA ARG A 160 14.25 -7.05 13.22
C ARG A 160 13.88 -7.57 14.60
N GLY A 161 13.05 -8.61 14.68
CA GLY A 161 12.51 -9.12 15.95
C GLY A 161 11.08 -9.65 15.81
N VAL A 162 10.23 -9.31 16.78
CA VAL A 162 8.79 -9.63 16.73
C VAL A 162 8.05 -8.61 15.88
N VAL A 163 7.26 -9.09 14.92
CA VAL A 163 6.42 -8.29 14.01
C VAL A 163 4.95 -8.47 14.39
N LEU A 164 4.21 -7.37 14.54
CA LEU A 164 2.76 -7.39 14.67
C LEU A 164 2.11 -7.19 13.29
N CYS A 165 1.40 -8.21 12.79
CA CYS A 165 0.65 -8.15 11.53
C CYS A 165 -0.85 -7.97 11.83
N ILE A 166 -1.43 -6.85 11.41
CA ILE A 166 -2.86 -6.54 11.56
C ILE A 166 -3.48 -6.50 10.16
N SER A 167 -4.40 -7.42 9.91
CA SER A 167 -5.02 -7.64 8.59
C SER A 167 -6.52 -7.36 8.59
N PRO A 168 -7.09 -6.97 7.43
CA PRO A 168 -8.49 -6.58 7.30
C PRO A 168 -9.37 -7.80 7.00
N TRP A 169 -10.69 -7.60 7.05
CA TRP A 169 -11.68 -8.65 6.80
C TRP A 169 -11.98 -8.88 5.31
N ASN A 170 -11.63 -7.94 4.43
CA ASN A 170 -12.03 -7.99 3.02
C ASN A 170 -11.15 -8.88 2.14
N PHE A 171 -9.92 -9.15 2.59
CA PHE A 171 -9.02 -10.19 2.06
C PHE A 171 -8.44 -10.96 3.25
N PRO A 172 -9.28 -11.76 3.93
CA PRO A 172 -8.96 -12.31 5.24
C PRO A 172 -7.91 -13.42 5.21
N LEU A 173 -7.61 -13.98 4.03
CA LEU A 173 -6.53 -14.96 3.82
C LEU A 173 -5.35 -14.32 3.08
N ALA A 174 -5.60 -13.62 1.97
CA ALA A 174 -4.53 -13.14 1.09
C ALA A 174 -3.65 -12.07 1.76
N ILE A 175 -4.25 -11.00 2.29
CA ILE A 175 -3.49 -9.93 2.96
C ILE A 175 -2.91 -10.44 4.29
N PHE A 176 -3.66 -11.27 5.02
CA PHE A 176 -3.19 -11.91 6.24
C PHE A 176 -1.89 -12.71 5.98
N LEU A 177 -1.90 -13.62 5.01
CA LEU A 177 -0.71 -14.40 4.66
C LEU A 177 0.36 -13.56 3.97
N GLY A 178 0.01 -12.55 3.19
CA GLY A 178 0.98 -11.62 2.60
C GLY A 178 1.85 -10.94 3.65
N GLN A 179 1.23 -10.44 4.73
CA GLN A 179 1.97 -9.84 5.85
C GLN A 179 2.78 -10.89 6.63
N VAL A 180 2.16 -12.01 7.00
CA VAL A 180 2.80 -13.08 7.80
C VAL A 180 3.98 -13.70 7.04
N ALA A 181 3.80 -14.04 5.76
CA ALA A 181 4.81 -14.68 4.93
C ALA A 181 6.04 -13.78 4.76
N ALA A 182 5.85 -12.48 4.50
CA ALA A 182 6.95 -11.53 4.37
C ALA A 182 7.81 -11.44 5.64
N ALA A 183 7.17 -11.38 6.80
CA ALA A 183 7.85 -11.30 8.10
C ALA A 183 8.64 -12.59 8.40
N ILE A 184 8.04 -13.77 8.24
CA ILE A 184 8.76 -15.02 8.54
C ILE A 184 9.84 -15.34 7.50
N ALA A 185 9.68 -14.92 6.24
CA ALA A 185 10.72 -15.08 5.21
C ALA A 185 12.03 -14.39 5.61
N THR A 186 11.91 -13.23 6.25
CA THR A 186 13.02 -12.37 6.69
C THR A 186 13.55 -12.74 8.08
N GLY A 187 13.07 -13.83 8.69
CA GLY A 187 13.57 -14.35 9.97
C GLY A 187 12.92 -13.74 11.21
N ASN A 188 11.83 -12.99 11.04
CA ASN A 188 11.06 -12.43 12.15
C ASN A 188 10.02 -13.42 12.69
N THR A 189 9.66 -13.29 13.97
CA THR A 189 8.48 -13.97 14.53
C THR A 189 7.26 -13.06 14.47
N VAL A 190 6.06 -13.62 14.48
CA VAL A 190 4.83 -12.90 14.14
C VAL A 190 3.72 -13.10 15.17
N LEU A 191 3.17 -11.98 15.60
CA LEU A 191 1.85 -11.90 16.22
C LEU A 191 0.85 -11.48 15.15
N ALA A 192 -0.02 -12.39 14.73
CA ALA A 192 -0.93 -12.20 13.61
C ALA A 192 -2.36 -11.91 14.12
N LYS A 193 -2.80 -10.66 14.00
CA LYS A 193 -4.11 -10.17 14.41
C LYS A 193 -5.03 -10.06 13.18
N PRO A 194 -5.93 -11.03 12.94
CA PRO A 194 -6.95 -10.89 11.90
C PRO A 194 -8.07 -9.94 12.33
N ALA A 195 -8.85 -9.46 11.37
CA ALA A 195 -10.09 -8.73 11.65
C ALA A 195 -11.07 -9.61 12.45
N GLU A 196 -11.92 -8.97 13.27
CA GLU A 196 -12.83 -9.69 14.18
C GLU A 196 -13.90 -10.49 13.42
N GLN A 197 -14.24 -10.03 12.22
CA GLN A 197 -15.26 -10.62 11.35
C GLN A 197 -14.80 -11.95 10.72
N THR A 198 -13.49 -12.14 10.54
CA THR A 198 -12.93 -13.19 9.69
C THR A 198 -11.78 -13.94 10.37
N GLY A 199 -11.98 -14.32 11.64
CA GLY A 199 -10.96 -14.97 12.45
C GLY A 199 -10.74 -16.46 12.15
N LEU A 200 -11.76 -17.16 11.65
CA LEU A 200 -11.71 -18.61 11.41
C LEU A 200 -10.76 -18.96 10.28
N ILE A 201 -10.84 -18.28 9.13
CA ILE A 201 -9.92 -18.53 8.01
C ILE A 201 -8.46 -18.26 8.37
N ALA A 202 -8.19 -17.25 9.20
CA ALA A 202 -6.84 -16.96 9.71
C ALA A 202 -6.33 -18.06 10.66
N LEU A 203 -7.20 -18.54 11.58
CA LEU A 203 -6.87 -19.67 12.46
C LEU A 203 -6.59 -20.93 11.64
N ARG A 204 -7.41 -21.20 10.62
CA ARG A 204 -7.25 -22.34 9.74
C ARG A 204 -5.96 -22.25 8.92
N ALA A 205 -5.62 -21.08 8.39
CA ALA A 205 -4.36 -20.86 7.70
C ALA A 205 -3.16 -21.19 8.60
N ILE A 206 -3.15 -20.74 9.85
CA ILE A 206 -2.07 -21.05 10.81
C ILE A 206 -2.02 -22.55 11.13
N GLU A 207 -3.16 -23.23 11.23
CA GLU A 207 -3.22 -24.68 11.41
C GLU A 207 -2.57 -25.42 10.22
N LEU A 208 -2.91 -25.03 8.99
CA LEU A 208 -2.31 -25.58 7.78
C LEU A 208 -0.80 -25.31 7.73
N MET A 209 -0.34 -24.11 8.10
CA MET A 209 1.09 -23.79 8.21
C MET A 209 1.82 -24.72 9.20
N LYS A 210 1.22 -24.97 10.36
CA LYS A 210 1.77 -25.92 11.36
C LYS A 210 1.85 -27.35 10.81
N SER A 211 0.87 -27.78 10.02
CA SER A 211 0.85 -29.12 9.43
C SER A 211 2.02 -29.40 8.47
N VAL A 212 2.64 -28.35 7.91
CA VAL A 212 3.79 -28.44 6.99
C VAL A 212 5.12 -28.00 7.60
N GLY A 213 5.17 -27.91 8.93
CA GLY A 213 6.40 -27.73 9.70
C GLY A 213 6.70 -26.29 10.11
N LEU A 214 5.70 -25.40 10.20
CA LEU A 214 5.88 -24.12 10.89
C LEU A 214 6.26 -24.37 12.36
N PRO A 215 7.41 -23.87 12.85
CA PRO A 215 7.80 -24.09 14.24
C PRO A 215 6.85 -23.41 15.23
N LYS A 216 6.76 -24.00 16.43
CA LYS A 216 5.94 -23.47 17.51
C LYS A 216 6.33 -22.02 17.83
N ASN A 217 5.33 -21.18 18.06
CA ASN A 217 5.46 -19.76 18.43
C ASN A 217 6.08 -18.81 17.39
N VAL A 218 6.52 -19.30 16.22
CA VAL A 218 6.99 -18.43 15.12
C VAL A 218 5.85 -17.58 14.57
N VAL A 219 4.64 -18.13 14.49
CA VAL A 219 3.42 -17.38 14.19
C VAL A 219 2.35 -17.74 15.23
N GLN A 220 1.79 -16.72 15.87
CA GLN A 220 0.72 -16.85 16.86
C GLN A 220 -0.49 -16.00 16.45
N ALA A 221 -1.68 -16.59 16.47
CA ALA A 221 -2.93 -15.88 16.19
C ALA A 221 -3.34 -15.05 17.41
N VAL A 222 -3.51 -13.74 17.22
CA VAL A 222 -4.02 -12.82 18.23
C VAL A 222 -5.50 -12.54 17.92
N ILE A 223 -6.38 -13.44 18.37
CA ILE A 223 -7.82 -13.21 18.29
C ILE A 223 -8.22 -12.27 19.42
N ALA A 224 -8.30 -10.98 19.14
CA ALA A 224 -8.61 -9.95 20.13
C ALA A 224 -9.26 -8.74 19.47
N ARG A 225 -9.95 -7.93 20.28
CA ARG A 225 -10.45 -6.62 19.83
C ARG A 225 -9.30 -5.68 19.52
N GLY A 226 -9.49 -4.82 18.51
CA GLY A 226 -8.47 -3.85 18.11
C GLY A 226 -7.98 -2.96 19.26
N SER A 227 -8.89 -2.49 20.12
CA SER A 227 -8.56 -1.66 21.29
C SER A 227 -7.72 -2.39 22.35
N ALA A 228 -7.93 -3.70 22.53
CA ALA A 228 -7.14 -4.49 23.47
C ALA A 228 -5.70 -4.67 22.98
N VAL A 229 -5.53 -4.91 21.68
CA VAL A 229 -4.23 -5.01 21.02
C VAL A 229 -3.50 -3.65 21.06
N GLY A 230 -4.21 -2.56 20.79
CA GLY A 230 -3.66 -1.21 20.84
C GLY A 230 -3.18 -0.78 22.24
N SER A 231 -3.82 -1.25 23.30
CA SER A 231 -3.44 -0.94 24.68
C SER A 231 -2.46 -1.96 25.32
N THR A 232 -2.21 -3.09 24.67
CA THR A 232 -1.37 -4.18 25.23
C THR A 232 -0.13 -4.47 24.40
N ILE A 233 -0.30 -4.72 23.09
CA ILE A 233 0.80 -5.16 22.21
C ILE A 233 1.50 -3.97 21.57
N ILE A 234 0.73 -2.99 21.06
CA ILE A 234 1.30 -1.80 20.38
C ILE A 234 2.15 -0.92 21.31
N PRO A 235 2.03 -0.91 22.65
CA PRO A 235 2.99 -0.18 23.49
C PRO A 235 4.26 -0.98 23.85
N ASP A 236 4.30 -2.30 23.61
CA ASP A 236 5.41 -3.16 24.05
C ASP A 236 6.65 -2.99 23.16
N SER A 237 7.79 -2.69 23.78
CA SER A 237 9.05 -2.38 23.08
C SER A 237 9.65 -3.57 22.33
N ARG A 238 9.24 -4.82 22.64
CA ARG A 238 9.69 -6.01 21.90
C ARG A 238 9.05 -6.13 20.52
N ILE A 239 7.98 -5.39 20.25
CA ILE A 239 7.40 -5.30 18.91
C ILE A 239 8.26 -4.36 18.08
N GLN A 240 9.08 -4.94 17.20
CA GLN A 240 10.09 -4.24 16.42
C GLN A 240 9.58 -3.75 15.07
N THR A 241 8.38 -4.14 14.63
CA THR A 241 7.73 -3.67 13.41
C THR A 241 6.22 -3.91 13.48
N VAL A 242 5.44 -3.01 12.88
CA VAL A 242 4.00 -3.20 12.69
C VAL A 242 3.66 -3.16 11.21
N MET A 243 2.90 -4.15 10.75
CA MET A 243 2.30 -4.20 9.42
C MET A 243 0.79 -4.09 9.60
N PHE A 244 0.18 -3.10 8.98
CA PHE A 244 -1.24 -2.80 9.12
C PHE A 244 -1.88 -2.62 7.76
N THR A 245 -3.06 -3.21 7.59
CA THR A 245 -3.93 -2.90 6.47
C THR A 245 -5.35 -2.65 6.98
N GLY A 246 -5.91 -1.48 6.69
CA GLY A 246 -7.21 -1.06 7.20
C GLY A 246 -7.52 0.41 6.97
N SER A 247 -8.34 1.02 7.83
CA SER A 247 -8.73 2.43 7.65
C SER A 247 -7.58 3.41 7.95
N THR A 248 -7.58 4.56 7.27
CA THR A 248 -6.63 5.66 7.55
C THR A 248 -6.70 6.12 9.00
N GLU A 249 -7.91 6.23 9.58
CA GLU A 249 -8.11 6.62 10.99
C GLU A 249 -7.40 5.68 11.97
N THR A 250 -7.57 4.36 11.79
CA THR A 250 -6.90 3.36 12.64
C THR A 250 -5.39 3.38 12.41
N GLY A 251 -4.92 3.53 11.17
CA GLY A 251 -3.49 3.65 10.87
C GLY A 251 -2.86 4.86 11.56
N THR A 252 -3.52 6.02 11.54
CA THR A 252 -3.06 7.24 12.25
C THR A 252 -2.97 6.98 13.75
N HIS A 253 -3.98 6.35 14.35
CA HIS A 253 -3.95 6.05 15.78
C HIS A 253 -2.80 5.10 16.16
N ILE A 254 -2.55 4.05 15.36
CA ILE A 254 -1.39 3.16 15.55
C ILE A 254 -0.08 3.94 15.46
N SER A 255 0.06 4.83 14.47
CA SER A 255 1.25 5.67 14.31
C SER A 255 1.49 6.56 15.53
N GLN A 256 0.43 7.11 16.13
CA GLN A 256 0.51 7.92 17.35
C GLN A 256 0.97 7.08 18.54
N THR A 257 0.35 5.92 18.78
CA THR A 257 0.75 5.02 19.87
C THR A 257 2.19 4.50 19.71
N LEU A 258 2.66 4.27 18.48
CA LEU A 258 4.06 3.90 18.23
C LEU A 258 5.03 5.04 18.54
N ALA A 259 4.66 6.28 18.23
CA ALA A 259 5.50 7.45 18.52
C ALA A 259 5.61 7.74 20.03
N GLU A 260 4.54 7.48 20.80
CA GLU A 260 4.52 7.61 22.27
C GLU A 260 5.55 6.72 22.98
N ARG A 261 6.05 5.66 22.33
CA ARG A 261 7.09 4.80 22.91
C ARG A 261 8.42 5.54 23.15
N GLY A 262 8.67 6.61 22.42
CA GLY A 262 10.00 7.22 22.33
C GLY A 262 11.02 6.27 21.69
N GLY A 263 12.27 6.70 21.56
CA GLY A 263 13.27 5.88 20.87
C GLY A 263 13.00 5.76 19.36
N ASP A 264 13.80 4.96 18.67
CA ASP A 264 13.78 4.92 17.21
C ASP A 264 12.39 4.60 16.67
N GLN A 265 12.02 5.27 15.56
CA GLN A 265 10.73 5.04 14.94
C GLN A 265 10.58 3.57 14.58
N VAL A 266 9.63 2.89 15.23
CA VAL A 266 9.26 1.52 14.90
C VAL A 266 8.81 1.49 13.44
N PRO A 267 9.44 0.70 12.57
CA PRO A 267 8.98 0.53 11.20
C PRO A 267 7.49 0.20 11.16
N PHE A 268 6.75 1.05 10.47
CA PHE A 268 5.31 0.91 10.29
C PHE A 268 4.99 0.88 8.81
N ILE A 269 4.44 -0.24 8.35
CA ILE A 269 3.89 -0.39 7.00
C ILE A 269 2.38 -0.30 7.14
N ALA A 270 1.80 0.80 6.69
CA ALA A 270 0.36 1.01 6.70
C ALA A 270 -0.16 1.09 5.27
N GLU A 271 -0.99 0.13 4.88
CA GLU A 271 -1.76 0.17 3.63
C GLU A 271 -3.21 0.53 3.97
N THR A 272 -3.71 1.64 3.42
CA THR A 272 -5.00 2.22 3.83
C THR A 272 -5.97 2.38 2.66
N GLY A 273 -7.05 3.13 2.86
CA GLY A 273 -8.15 3.26 1.89
C GLY A 273 -7.81 4.08 0.63
N GLY A 274 -8.76 4.21 -0.28
CA GLY A 274 -8.60 4.97 -1.51
C GLY A 274 -9.89 5.62 -2.01
N GLN A 275 -9.77 6.80 -2.61
CA GLN A 275 -10.82 7.38 -3.45
C GLN A 275 -10.51 7.10 -4.93
N ASN A 276 -10.57 5.82 -5.30
CA ASN A 276 -10.09 5.36 -6.60
C ASN A 276 -10.97 5.87 -7.75
N CYS A 277 -10.31 6.30 -8.82
CA CYS A 277 -10.98 6.95 -9.93
C CYS A 277 -10.64 6.27 -11.26
N MET A 278 -11.59 6.28 -12.20
CA MET A 278 -11.36 5.87 -13.59
C MET A 278 -11.69 7.04 -14.51
N ILE A 279 -10.78 7.37 -15.44
CA ILE A 279 -11.00 8.40 -16.46
C ILE A 279 -11.30 7.71 -17.79
N VAL A 280 -12.40 8.08 -18.43
CA VAL A 280 -12.81 7.54 -19.73
C VAL A 280 -13.00 8.70 -20.71
N ASP A 281 -12.21 8.70 -21.79
CA ASP A 281 -12.37 9.68 -22.86
C ASP A 281 -13.23 9.16 -24.02
N SER A 282 -13.58 10.05 -24.95
CA SER A 282 -14.46 9.74 -26.08
C SER A 282 -13.91 8.72 -27.08
N THR A 283 -12.66 8.28 -26.93
CA THR A 283 -12.03 7.29 -27.83
C THR A 283 -12.13 5.87 -27.29
N ALA A 284 -12.48 5.71 -26.02
CA ALA A 284 -12.68 4.42 -25.40
C ALA A 284 -13.82 3.62 -26.06
N LEU A 285 -13.73 2.29 -25.99
CA LEU A 285 -14.82 1.40 -26.40
C LEU A 285 -15.87 1.33 -25.26
N PRO A 286 -17.12 1.78 -25.46
CA PRO A 286 -18.13 1.80 -24.41
C PRO A 286 -18.37 0.45 -23.74
N GLU A 287 -18.42 -0.64 -24.52
CA GLU A 287 -18.69 -1.99 -24.01
C GLU A 287 -17.58 -2.45 -23.05
N GLN A 288 -16.31 -2.27 -23.43
CA GLN A 288 -15.18 -2.60 -22.58
C GLN A 288 -15.17 -1.76 -21.30
N VAL A 289 -15.47 -0.46 -21.41
CA VAL A 289 -15.59 0.43 -20.25
C VAL A 289 -16.67 -0.07 -19.29
N VAL A 290 -17.82 -0.49 -19.80
CA VAL A 290 -18.91 -1.00 -18.97
C VAL A 290 -18.49 -2.24 -18.20
N ASP A 291 -17.90 -3.23 -18.87
CA ASP A 291 -17.41 -4.45 -18.22
C ASP A 291 -16.40 -4.13 -17.10
N ASP A 292 -15.43 -3.26 -17.40
CA ASP A 292 -14.37 -2.89 -16.48
C ASP A 292 -14.89 -2.05 -15.30
N VAL A 293 -15.88 -1.18 -15.52
CA VAL A 293 -16.56 -0.44 -14.45
C VAL A 293 -17.38 -1.39 -13.57
N ILE A 294 -18.08 -2.36 -14.16
CA ILE A 294 -18.89 -3.33 -13.40
C ILE A 294 -18.00 -4.15 -12.48
N SER A 295 -16.94 -4.75 -13.02
CA SER A 295 -15.96 -5.51 -12.25
C SER A 295 -15.30 -4.64 -11.18
N SER A 296 -14.80 -3.45 -11.55
CA SER A 296 -14.06 -2.60 -10.60
C SER A 296 -14.93 -2.01 -9.49
N GLY A 297 -16.18 -1.68 -9.76
CA GLY A 297 -17.06 -0.96 -8.82
C GLY A 297 -17.88 -1.85 -7.91
N PHE A 298 -18.29 -3.03 -8.39
CA PHE A 298 -19.34 -3.82 -7.73
C PHE A 298 -18.93 -5.25 -7.35
N GLN A 299 -17.87 -5.81 -7.94
CA GLN A 299 -17.33 -7.11 -7.54
C GLN A 299 -16.95 -7.09 -6.04
N SER A 300 -17.15 -8.21 -5.34
CA SER A 300 -17.00 -8.32 -3.88
C SER A 300 -17.84 -7.30 -3.10
N ALA A 301 -19.01 -6.92 -3.65
CA ALA A 301 -19.85 -5.83 -3.16
C ALA A 301 -19.07 -4.50 -2.99
N GLY A 302 -18.11 -4.22 -3.87
CA GLY A 302 -17.28 -3.01 -3.80
C GLY A 302 -16.40 -2.91 -2.56
N GLN A 303 -16.21 -4.01 -1.81
CA GLN A 303 -15.42 -4.07 -0.56
C GLN A 303 -13.93 -4.33 -0.83
N ARG A 304 -13.41 -3.86 -1.97
CA ARG A 304 -11.97 -3.86 -2.27
C ARG A 304 -11.40 -2.48 -2.01
N CYS A 305 -10.19 -2.39 -1.44
CA CYS A 305 -9.50 -1.11 -1.32
C CYS A 305 -9.19 -0.50 -2.71
N SER A 306 -9.07 -1.33 -3.75
CA SER A 306 -8.91 -0.94 -5.15
C SER A 306 -10.22 -0.67 -5.90
N ALA A 307 -11.40 -0.85 -5.28
CA ALA A 307 -12.66 -0.71 -6.00
C ALA A 307 -12.86 0.71 -6.53
N LEU A 308 -13.43 0.82 -7.74
CA LEU A 308 -13.77 2.07 -8.39
C LEU A 308 -14.80 2.83 -7.56
N ARG A 309 -14.47 4.07 -7.17
CA ARG A 309 -15.37 4.96 -6.42
C ARG A 309 -15.97 6.04 -7.30
N VAL A 310 -15.17 6.61 -8.20
CA VAL A 310 -15.56 7.72 -9.07
C VAL A 310 -15.17 7.47 -10.52
N LEU A 311 -16.17 7.42 -11.40
CA LEU A 311 -16.01 7.32 -12.84
C LEU A 311 -16.11 8.72 -13.47
N PHE A 312 -15.00 9.22 -14.00
CA PHE A 312 -14.98 10.43 -14.80
C PHE A 312 -15.25 10.09 -16.26
N LEU A 313 -16.39 10.55 -16.79
CA LEU A 313 -16.80 10.32 -18.18
C LEU A 313 -16.73 11.60 -19.00
N GLN A 314 -16.11 11.55 -20.17
CA GLN A 314 -16.15 12.66 -21.09
C GLN A 314 -17.59 12.91 -21.57
N GLU A 315 -18.02 14.18 -21.53
CA GLU A 315 -19.40 14.61 -21.76
C GLU A 315 -20.00 14.06 -23.08
N ASP A 316 -19.19 13.98 -24.13
CA ASP A 316 -19.61 13.54 -25.48
C ASP A 316 -20.13 12.09 -25.55
N ILE A 317 -19.68 11.21 -24.64
CA ILE A 317 -20.04 9.78 -24.61
C ILE A 317 -20.84 9.39 -23.36
N ALA A 318 -20.96 10.29 -22.39
CA ALA A 318 -21.44 9.97 -21.06
C ALA A 318 -22.86 9.40 -21.05
N ASP A 319 -23.82 9.98 -21.79
CA ASP A 319 -25.22 9.49 -21.79
C ASP A 319 -25.35 8.05 -22.29
N ASN A 320 -24.62 7.70 -23.36
CA ASN A 320 -24.66 6.35 -23.94
C ASN A 320 -24.01 5.34 -23.00
N VAL A 321 -22.85 5.67 -22.43
CA VAL A 321 -22.14 4.80 -21.46
C VAL A 321 -22.98 4.61 -20.20
N ILE A 322 -23.60 5.67 -19.67
CA ILE A 322 -24.49 5.59 -18.50
C ILE A 322 -25.66 4.67 -18.79
N THR A 323 -26.31 4.80 -19.95
CA THR A 323 -27.43 3.92 -20.34
C THR A 323 -27.00 2.45 -20.37
N MET A 324 -25.82 2.17 -20.92
CA MET A 324 -25.27 0.81 -20.99
C MET A 324 -24.88 0.27 -19.61
N LEU A 325 -24.32 1.11 -18.72
CA LEU A 325 -24.05 0.78 -17.32
C LEU A 325 -25.32 0.43 -16.56
N GLN A 326 -26.41 1.19 -16.73
CA GLN A 326 -27.70 0.89 -16.11
C GLN A 326 -28.24 -0.47 -16.58
N GLY A 327 -28.09 -0.77 -17.88
CA GLY A 327 -28.44 -2.08 -18.45
C GLY A 327 -27.62 -3.21 -17.83
N ALA A 328 -26.29 -3.08 -17.80
CA ALA A 328 -25.41 -4.09 -17.21
C ALA A 328 -25.67 -4.29 -15.71
N LEU A 329 -25.93 -3.21 -14.95
CA LEU A 329 -26.33 -3.29 -13.55
C LEU A 329 -27.67 -4.02 -13.35
N ALA A 330 -28.57 -3.98 -14.32
CA ALA A 330 -29.84 -4.70 -14.25
C ALA A 330 -29.69 -6.21 -14.37
N GLU A 331 -28.59 -6.70 -14.96
CA GLU A 331 -28.29 -8.12 -15.13
C GLU A 331 -27.57 -8.72 -13.90
N LEU A 332 -27.08 -7.90 -12.97
CA LEU A 332 -26.39 -8.39 -11.77
C LEU A 332 -27.35 -9.07 -10.78
N HIS A 333 -26.98 -10.27 -10.35
CA HIS A 333 -27.67 -11.03 -9.32
C HIS A 333 -27.08 -10.73 -7.94
N VAL A 334 -27.84 -10.02 -7.10
CA VAL A 334 -27.48 -9.66 -5.73
C VAL A 334 -28.14 -10.64 -4.76
N GLY A 335 -27.40 -11.64 -4.28
CA GLY A 335 -27.98 -12.81 -3.63
C GLY A 335 -27.02 -13.68 -2.82
N ASN A 336 -27.43 -14.91 -2.51
CA ASN A 336 -26.63 -15.83 -1.70
C ASN A 336 -25.29 -16.17 -2.39
N PRO A 337 -24.13 -15.84 -1.78
CA PRO A 337 -22.82 -16.04 -2.41
C PRO A 337 -22.44 -17.51 -2.64
N ALA A 338 -23.15 -18.46 -2.02
CA ALA A 338 -22.95 -19.90 -2.26
C ALA A 338 -23.51 -20.38 -3.61
N LYS A 339 -24.29 -19.56 -4.32
CA LYS A 339 -24.78 -19.86 -5.67
C LYS A 339 -23.84 -19.32 -6.72
N LEU A 340 -23.48 -20.14 -7.71
CA LEU A 340 -22.64 -19.73 -8.83
C LEU A 340 -23.27 -18.60 -9.67
N SER A 341 -24.60 -18.48 -9.66
CA SER A 341 -25.34 -17.42 -10.37
C SER A 341 -25.30 -16.07 -9.67
N THR A 342 -24.68 -15.95 -8.49
CA THR A 342 -24.62 -14.70 -7.73
C THR A 342 -23.40 -13.89 -8.14
N ASP A 343 -23.61 -12.64 -8.51
CA ASP A 343 -22.54 -11.70 -8.87
C ASP A 343 -22.09 -10.88 -7.65
N VAL A 344 -23.03 -10.52 -6.77
CA VAL A 344 -22.78 -9.63 -5.63
C VAL A 344 -23.34 -10.23 -4.33
N GLY A 345 -22.43 -10.48 -3.38
CA GLY A 345 -22.75 -10.96 -2.02
C GLY A 345 -23.13 -9.84 -1.04
N PRO A 346 -23.24 -10.15 0.27
CA PRO A 346 -23.54 -9.17 1.31
C PRO A 346 -22.34 -8.27 1.62
N VAL A 347 -22.57 -7.17 2.34
CA VAL A 347 -21.47 -6.48 3.04
C VAL A 347 -21.15 -7.18 4.36
N ILE A 348 -19.96 -6.96 4.91
CA ILE A 348 -19.41 -7.82 5.97
C ILE A 348 -20.20 -7.82 7.29
N ASP A 349 -20.70 -6.66 7.72
CA ASP A 349 -21.35 -6.50 9.01
C ASP A 349 -22.37 -5.36 9.04
N GLN A 350 -23.08 -5.25 10.17
CA GLN A 350 -24.08 -4.21 10.39
C GLN A 350 -23.49 -2.79 10.32
N LYS A 351 -22.25 -2.59 10.80
CA LYS A 351 -21.61 -1.27 10.79
C LYS A 351 -21.34 -0.81 9.36
N ALA A 352 -20.89 -1.73 8.50
CA ALA A 352 -20.73 -1.46 7.07
C ALA A 352 -22.09 -1.15 6.40
N LEU A 353 -23.11 -1.95 6.68
CA LEU A 353 -24.46 -1.73 6.14
C LEU A 353 -25.03 -0.36 6.56
N ASP A 354 -24.91 0.00 7.85
CA ASP A 354 -25.38 1.28 8.39
C ASP A 354 -24.64 2.46 7.75
N ALA A 355 -23.31 2.34 7.56
CA ALA A 355 -22.51 3.38 6.91
C ALA A 355 -22.94 3.60 5.45
N LEU A 356 -23.27 2.52 4.73
CA LEU A 356 -23.74 2.59 3.35
C LEU A 356 -25.16 3.14 3.24
N ASN A 357 -26.05 2.78 4.16
CA ASN A 357 -27.39 3.37 4.24
C ASN A 357 -27.33 4.87 4.54
N ALA A 358 -26.47 5.30 5.48
CA ALA A 358 -26.25 6.72 5.75
C ALA A 358 -25.68 7.47 4.53
N HIS A 359 -24.82 6.84 3.75
CA HIS A 359 -24.35 7.40 2.47
C HIS A 359 -25.47 7.50 1.44
N SER A 360 -26.32 6.47 1.34
CA SER A 360 -27.51 6.50 0.47
C SER A 360 -28.45 7.64 0.83
N ASP A 361 -28.66 7.91 2.12
CA ASP A 361 -29.47 9.03 2.60
C ASP A 361 -28.83 10.39 2.27
N TYR A 362 -27.52 10.51 2.47
CA TYR A 362 -26.76 11.70 2.10
C TYR A 362 -26.88 12.00 0.59
N MET A 363 -26.80 10.98 -0.26
CA MET A 363 -26.92 11.08 -1.72
C MET A 363 -28.29 11.54 -2.20
N GLN A 364 -29.38 11.39 -1.42
CA GLN A 364 -30.70 11.90 -1.82
C GLN A 364 -30.72 13.42 -2.04
N SER A 365 -29.78 14.16 -1.42
CA SER A 365 -29.68 15.62 -1.53
C SER A 365 -28.39 16.12 -2.19
N HIS A 366 -27.42 15.24 -2.44
CA HIS A 366 -26.09 15.60 -2.94
C HIS A 366 -25.70 14.90 -4.25
N GLY A 367 -26.57 14.04 -4.77
CA GLY A 367 -26.38 13.38 -6.05
C GLY A 367 -27.71 12.94 -6.64
N LYS A 368 -27.65 12.41 -7.85
CA LYS A 368 -28.79 11.85 -8.57
C LYS A 368 -28.62 10.34 -8.66
N LEU A 369 -29.54 9.58 -8.06
CA LEU A 369 -29.57 8.13 -8.22
C LEU A 369 -29.93 7.80 -9.67
N LEU A 370 -28.99 7.19 -10.39
CA LEU A 370 -29.19 6.73 -11.76
C LEU A 370 -29.77 5.31 -11.79
N TYR A 371 -29.27 4.43 -10.93
CA TYR A 371 -29.74 3.06 -10.85
C TYR A 371 -29.49 2.44 -9.49
N GLN A 372 -30.38 1.55 -9.08
CA GLN A 372 -30.23 0.70 -7.90
C GLN A 372 -30.64 -0.72 -8.30
N CYS A 373 -29.76 -1.69 -8.09
CA CYS A 373 -30.06 -3.10 -8.34
C CYS A 373 -31.17 -3.60 -7.41
N LYS A 374 -31.84 -4.67 -7.83
CA LYS A 374 -32.79 -5.39 -6.98
C LYS A 374 -32.08 -6.53 -6.27
N PHE A 375 -32.57 -6.90 -5.09
CA PHE A 375 -32.20 -8.17 -4.49
C PHE A 375 -32.88 -9.31 -5.24
N SER A 376 -32.21 -10.46 -5.30
CA SER A 376 -32.82 -11.69 -5.80
C SER A 376 -33.80 -12.28 -4.77
N ASP A 377 -34.73 -13.11 -5.25
CA ASP A 377 -35.82 -13.67 -4.43
C ASP A 377 -35.34 -14.56 -3.26
N ASP A 378 -34.08 -15.01 -3.28
CA ASP A 378 -33.48 -15.78 -2.20
C ASP A 378 -32.90 -14.93 -1.06
N VAL A 379 -32.93 -13.60 -1.20
CA VAL A 379 -32.66 -12.67 -0.09
C VAL A 379 -33.99 -12.40 0.62
N VAL A 380 -34.17 -13.02 1.78
CA VAL A 380 -35.41 -12.88 2.57
C VAL A 380 -35.11 -12.12 3.87
N ASP A 381 -35.81 -11.00 4.07
CA ASP A 381 -35.62 -10.07 5.20
C ASP A 381 -35.72 -10.74 6.58
N GLU A 382 -36.46 -11.85 6.69
CA GLU A 382 -36.71 -12.55 7.96
C GLU A 382 -35.49 -13.24 8.57
N ASN A 383 -34.45 -13.54 7.77
CA ASN A 383 -33.29 -14.34 8.20
C ASN A 383 -32.16 -13.51 8.80
N GLY A 384 -32.25 -12.17 8.75
CA GLY A 384 -31.19 -11.26 9.14
C GLY A 384 -29.97 -11.40 8.23
N HIS A 385 -29.67 -10.36 7.45
CA HIS A 385 -28.55 -10.36 6.51
C HIS A 385 -27.95 -8.96 6.39
N PHE A 386 -26.80 -8.87 5.73
CA PHE A 386 -26.11 -7.60 5.49
C PHE A 386 -26.06 -7.20 4.01
N PHE A 387 -27.04 -7.58 3.19
CA PHE A 387 -27.10 -7.12 1.79
C PHE A 387 -27.35 -5.62 1.67
N PHE A 388 -26.60 -4.98 0.76
CA PHE A 388 -26.82 -3.60 0.32
C PHE A 388 -26.87 -3.58 -1.20
N ALA A 389 -27.94 -3.03 -1.77
CA ALA A 389 -28.11 -3.00 -3.22
C ALA A 389 -27.04 -2.12 -3.88
N PRO A 390 -26.31 -2.62 -4.90
CA PRO A 390 -25.44 -1.79 -5.73
C PRO A 390 -26.15 -0.55 -6.28
N ARG A 391 -25.46 0.59 -6.26
CA ARG A 391 -26.01 1.89 -6.67
C ARG A 391 -25.05 2.66 -7.56
N LEU A 392 -25.62 3.30 -8.58
CA LEU A 392 -24.95 4.22 -9.48
C LEU A 392 -25.51 5.63 -9.26
N TYR A 393 -24.63 6.57 -8.96
CA TYR A 393 -24.98 7.98 -8.75
C TYR A 393 -24.31 8.88 -9.78
N GLU A 394 -24.95 9.99 -10.11
CA GLU A 394 -24.34 11.13 -10.81
C GLU A 394 -24.17 12.27 -9.79
N ILE A 395 -22.97 12.86 -9.74
CA ILE A 395 -22.61 13.97 -8.82
C ILE A 395 -21.92 15.08 -9.61
N ASP A 396 -22.02 16.32 -9.10
CA ASP A 396 -21.47 17.49 -9.81
C ASP A 396 -19.94 17.57 -9.77
N ASP A 397 -19.32 17.13 -8.67
CA ASP A 397 -17.87 17.12 -8.48
C ASP A 397 -17.45 16.05 -7.46
N ILE A 398 -16.22 15.56 -7.57
CA ILE A 398 -15.64 14.59 -6.62
C ILE A 398 -15.61 15.12 -5.18
N SER A 399 -15.55 16.45 -4.98
CA SER A 399 -15.57 17.07 -3.65
C SER A 399 -16.85 16.79 -2.86
N VAL A 400 -17.92 16.32 -3.49
CA VAL A 400 -19.13 15.83 -2.79
C VAL A 400 -18.77 14.65 -1.86
N LEU A 401 -17.76 13.85 -2.21
CA LEU A 401 -17.34 12.70 -1.44
C LEU A 401 -16.25 13.08 -0.43
N GLN A 402 -16.67 13.33 0.81
CA GLN A 402 -15.79 13.76 1.90
C GLN A 402 -14.95 12.63 2.53
N ARG A 403 -15.32 11.38 2.29
CA ARG A 403 -14.66 10.18 2.82
C ARG A 403 -14.79 9.03 1.83
N GLU A 404 -14.01 7.98 2.04
CA GLU A 404 -14.17 6.72 1.33
C GLU A 404 -15.54 6.09 1.65
N VAL A 405 -16.20 5.58 0.62
CA VAL A 405 -17.45 4.80 0.73
C VAL A 405 -17.12 3.34 0.40
N PHE A 406 -16.97 2.51 1.43
CA PHE A 406 -16.50 1.14 1.30
C PHE A 406 -17.65 0.15 1.02
N GLY A 407 -18.17 0.17 -0.21
CA GLY A 407 -19.25 -0.71 -0.66
C GLY A 407 -19.60 -0.51 -2.14
N PRO A 408 -20.71 -1.10 -2.64
CA PRO A 408 -20.99 -1.17 -4.08
C PRO A 408 -21.69 0.11 -4.56
N CYS A 409 -21.01 1.25 -4.42
CA CYS A 409 -21.46 2.58 -4.87
C CYS A 409 -20.45 3.18 -5.83
N VAL A 410 -20.85 3.39 -7.08
CA VAL A 410 -20.05 4.13 -8.08
C VAL A 410 -20.69 5.49 -8.34
N HIS A 411 -19.86 6.53 -8.36
CA HIS A 411 -20.29 7.91 -8.61
C HIS A 411 -19.74 8.38 -9.95
N ILE A 412 -20.56 9.01 -10.78
CA ILE A 412 -20.16 9.54 -12.08
C ILE A 412 -20.00 11.04 -11.98
N VAL A 413 -18.89 11.54 -12.53
CA VAL A 413 -18.63 12.96 -12.77
C VAL A 413 -18.38 13.15 -14.27
N ARG A 414 -19.02 14.14 -14.88
CA ARG A 414 -18.78 14.49 -16.28
C ARG A 414 -17.65 15.50 -16.41
N PHE A 415 -16.91 15.45 -17.50
CA PHE A 415 -15.90 16.46 -17.83
C PHE A 415 -15.83 16.74 -19.34
N LYS A 416 -15.36 17.93 -19.73
CA LYS A 416 -15.13 18.25 -21.15
C LYS A 416 -13.76 17.75 -21.60
N GLY A 417 -13.61 17.36 -22.86
CA GLY A 417 -12.35 16.78 -23.37
C GLY A 417 -11.09 17.64 -23.13
N ASN A 418 -11.22 18.98 -23.09
CA ASN A 418 -10.13 19.91 -22.80
C ASN A 418 -9.80 20.07 -21.30
N GLU A 419 -10.56 19.43 -20.40
CA GLU A 419 -10.40 19.48 -18.94
C GLU A 419 -9.69 18.22 -18.39
N ILE A 420 -9.31 17.26 -19.25
CA ILE A 420 -8.82 15.94 -18.82
C ILE A 420 -7.60 16.00 -17.88
N GLU A 421 -6.68 16.95 -18.09
CA GLU A 421 -5.55 17.15 -17.17
C GLU A 421 -6.01 17.74 -15.83
N SER A 422 -6.98 18.66 -15.85
CA SER A 422 -7.57 19.22 -14.62
C SER A 422 -8.31 18.15 -13.83
N VAL A 423 -8.90 17.15 -14.48
CA VAL A 423 -9.48 15.97 -13.81
C VAL A 423 -8.40 15.21 -13.03
N VAL A 424 -7.23 14.97 -13.61
CA VAL A 424 -6.11 14.32 -12.90
C VAL A 424 -5.67 15.15 -11.69
N ASP A 425 -5.61 16.47 -11.82
CA ASP A 425 -5.27 17.36 -10.70
C ASP A 425 -6.34 17.30 -9.59
N LYS A 426 -7.64 17.22 -9.93
CA LYS A 426 -8.72 17.01 -8.95
C LYS A 426 -8.59 15.68 -8.22
N ILE A 427 -8.31 14.59 -8.95
CA ILE A 427 -8.11 13.25 -8.36
C ILE A 427 -6.93 13.27 -7.40
N ASN A 428 -5.78 13.83 -7.82
CA ASN A 428 -4.60 13.98 -6.97
C ASN A 428 -4.89 14.85 -5.73
N GLY A 429 -5.76 15.86 -5.87
CA GLY A 429 -6.18 16.76 -4.79
C GLY A 429 -7.00 16.10 -3.68
N THR A 430 -7.50 14.87 -3.88
CA THR A 430 -8.19 14.10 -2.82
C THR A 430 -7.25 13.67 -1.69
N GLY A 431 -5.93 13.68 -1.93
CA GLY A 431 -4.91 13.20 -1.01
C GLY A 431 -4.75 11.66 -0.99
N PHE A 432 -5.70 10.92 -1.57
CA PHE A 432 -5.57 9.48 -1.81
C PHE A 432 -4.74 9.21 -3.07
N GLY A 433 -4.23 7.99 -3.19
CA GLY A 433 -3.37 7.61 -4.30
C GLY A 433 -3.14 6.11 -4.39
N LEU A 434 -4.21 5.32 -4.37
CA LEU A 434 -4.13 3.86 -4.42
C LEU A 434 -4.21 3.34 -5.86
N THR A 435 -5.40 3.31 -6.47
CA THR A 435 -5.61 2.85 -7.85
C THR A 435 -6.22 3.91 -8.75
N MET A 436 -5.86 3.93 -10.03
CA MET A 436 -6.48 4.76 -11.06
C MET A 436 -6.63 4.01 -12.39
N GLY A 437 -7.83 4.03 -12.96
CA GLY A 437 -8.13 3.49 -14.29
C GLY A 437 -8.07 4.56 -15.37
N ILE A 438 -7.62 4.21 -16.57
CA ILE A 438 -7.59 5.09 -17.74
C ILE A 438 -8.10 4.30 -18.94
N HIS A 439 -9.20 4.76 -19.55
CA HIS A 439 -9.68 4.25 -20.83
C HIS A 439 -9.51 5.31 -21.93
N THR A 440 -8.60 5.02 -22.87
CA THR A 440 -8.34 5.82 -24.07
C THR A 440 -7.64 4.96 -25.11
N ARG A 441 -7.99 5.16 -26.39
CA ARG A 441 -7.26 4.56 -27.52
C ARG A 441 -6.09 5.43 -28.00
N ILE A 442 -5.89 6.60 -27.41
CA ILE A 442 -4.76 7.48 -27.73
C ILE A 442 -3.61 7.14 -26.78
N GLU A 443 -2.67 6.34 -27.27
CA GLU A 443 -1.53 5.82 -26.48
C GLU A 443 -0.73 6.92 -25.77
N HIS A 444 -0.32 7.97 -26.49
CA HIS A 444 0.42 9.11 -25.90
C HIS A 444 -0.35 9.75 -24.73
N ARG A 445 -1.68 9.89 -24.86
CA ARG A 445 -2.54 10.43 -23.81
C ARG A 445 -2.57 9.49 -22.61
N ALA A 446 -2.66 8.18 -22.82
CA ALA A 446 -2.64 7.20 -21.73
C ALA A 446 -1.36 7.32 -20.90
N TYR A 447 -0.20 7.39 -21.57
CA TYR A 447 1.09 7.57 -20.91
C TYR A 447 1.22 8.91 -20.17
N ASP A 448 0.75 10.01 -20.78
CA ASP A 448 0.77 11.32 -20.13
C ASP A 448 -0.09 11.35 -18.86
N LEU A 449 -1.32 10.81 -18.91
CA LEU A 449 -2.21 10.75 -17.76
C LEU A 449 -1.63 9.85 -16.65
N ALA A 450 -1.03 8.71 -17.01
CA ALA A 450 -0.34 7.83 -16.05
C ALA A 450 0.85 8.54 -15.36
N ARG A 451 1.60 9.35 -16.12
CA ARG A 451 2.73 10.16 -15.59
C ARG A 451 2.24 11.27 -14.65
N LEU A 452 1.15 11.97 -15.01
CA LEU A 452 0.56 13.04 -14.20
C LEU A 452 -0.08 12.53 -12.91
N SER A 453 -0.71 11.36 -12.94
CA SER A 453 -1.33 10.73 -11.78
C SER A 453 -0.37 10.58 -10.60
N ARG A 454 -0.88 10.65 -9.37
CA ARG A 454 -0.14 10.35 -8.14
C ARG A 454 -0.63 9.04 -7.50
N ALA A 455 -1.45 8.24 -8.17
CA ALA A 455 -1.83 6.91 -7.69
C ALA A 455 -0.67 5.89 -7.81
N GLY A 456 -0.63 4.94 -6.87
CA GLY A 456 0.39 3.90 -6.82
C GLY A 456 0.21 2.79 -7.86
N ASN A 457 -1.02 2.51 -8.29
CA ASN A 457 -1.33 1.49 -9.30
C ASN A 457 -2.21 2.11 -10.40
N ILE A 458 -1.71 2.11 -11.64
CA ILE A 458 -2.40 2.62 -12.82
C ILE A 458 -2.77 1.47 -13.73
N TYR A 459 -4.01 1.46 -14.21
CA TYR A 459 -4.55 0.44 -15.09
C TYR A 459 -5.07 1.09 -16.36
N ILE A 460 -4.56 0.67 -17.52
CA ILE A 460 -4.90 1.26 -18.82
C ILE A 460 -5.67 0.26 -19.68
N ASN A 461 -6.87 0.66 -20.09
CA ASN A 461 -7.81 -0.11 -20.90
C ASN A 461 -8.15 -1.49 -20.32
N ARG A 462 -8.37 -1.54 -19.01
CA ARG A 462 -8.74 -2.74 -18.25
C ARG A 462 -9.34 -2.33 -16.91
N ASN A 463 -9.95 -3.28 -16.21
CA ASN A 463 -10.36 -3.10 -14.81
C ASN A 463 -9.18 -2.69 -13.90
N MET A 464 -9.51 -2.12 -12.75
CA MET A 464 -8.53 -1.55 -11.80
C MET A 464 -8.43 -2.31 -10.48
N ILE A 465 -8.85 -3.58 -10.47
CA ILE A 465 -8.83 -4.48 -9.31
C ILE A 465 -8.00 -5.75 -9.62
N GLY A 466 -7.84 -6.64 -8.63
CA GLY A 466 -7.17 -7.92 -8.84
C GLY A 466 -5.67 -7.81 -9.16
N ALA A 467 -4.96 -6.94 -8.45
CA ALA A 467 -3.51 -6.82 -8.59
C ALA A 467 -2.81 -8.15 -8.26
N ILE A 468 -1.96 -8.63 -9.16
CA ILE A 468 -1.28 -9.92 -9.05
C ILE A 468 0.11 -9.71 -8.43
N VAL A 469 0.42 -10.50 -7.41
CA VAL A 469 1.69 -10.46 -6.68
C VAL A 469 2.89 -10.66 -7.63
N GLY A 470 3.85 -9.74 -7.57
CA GLY A 470 5.06 -9.77 -8.42
C GLY A 470 4.85 -9.31 -9.87
N VAL A 471 3.60 -9.01 -10.26
CA VAL A 471 3.24 -8.51 -11.60
C VAL A 471 2.76 -7.07 -11.50
N GLN A 472 1.77 -6.80 -10.64
CA GLN A 472 1.36 -5.44 -10.27
C GLN A 472 1.51 -5.24 -8.76
N PRO A 473 2.75 -5.10 -8.23
CA PRO A 473 2.97 -4.74 -6.84
C PRO A 473 1.99 -3.67 -6.37
N PHE A 474 1.35 -3.93 -5.23
CA PHE A 474 0.16 -3.20 -4.82
C PHE A 474 0.44 -2.35 -3.59
N GLY A 475 0.00 -1.09 -3.65
CA GLY A 475 0.12 -0.16 -2.53
C GLY A 475 0.04 1.29 -2.99
N GLY A 476 -0.37 2.16 -2.09
CA GLY A 476 -0.66 3.56 -2.41
C GLY A 476 0.44 4.54 -2.02
N ARG A 477 0.08 5.82 -2.07
CA ARG A 477 0.80 6.91 -1.40
C ARG A 477 -0.19 7.90 -0.77
N GLY A 478 0.33 8.84 0.00
CA GLY A 478 -0.51 9.84 0.68
C GLY A 478 -1.42 9.19 1.71
N LEU A 479 -2.73 9.46 1.65
CA LEU A 479 -3.73 8.87 2.54
C LEU A 479 -3.93 7.37 2.34
N SER A 480 -3.41 6.80 1.25
CA SER A 480 -3.56 5.39 0.88
C SER A 480 -2.46 4.46 1.39
N GLY A 481 -1.37 5.01 1.94
CA GLY A 481 -0.40 4.20 2.63
C GLY A 481 1.02 4.75 2.64
N THR A 482 1.87 4.08 3.41
CA THR A 482 3.29 4.41 3.61
C THR A 482 4.20 3.75 2.57
N GLY A 483 3.77 2.61 2.02
CA GLY A 483 4.61 1.65 1.34
C GLY A 483 5.64 0.99 2.28
N PRO A 484 6.58 0.19 1.74
CA PRO A 484 6.69 -0.22 0.33
C PRO A 484 5.53 -1.10 -0.13
N LYS A 485 5.40 -1.32 -1.44
CA LYS A 485 4.28 -2.10 -2.02
C LYS A 485 4.31 -3.57 -1.63
N ALA A 486 3.16 -4.10 -1.22
CA ALA A 486 2.97 -5.54 -1.05
C ALA A 486 3.14 -6.26 -2.39
N GLY A 487 3.80 -7.42 -2.37
CA GLY A 487 4.10 -8.20 -3.56
C GLY A 487 5.13 -7.53 -4.47
N GLY A 488 5.78 -6.47 -3.99
CA GLY A 488 6.84 -5.73 -4.68
C GLY A 488 8.24 -6.17 -4.28
N PRO A 489 9.26 -5.77 -5.04
CA PRO A 489 10.66 -6.11 -4.75
C PRO A 489 11.16 -5.45 -3.46
N ASN A 490 10.55 -4.34 -3.05
CA ASN A 490 11.02 -3.53 -1.92
C ASN A 490 10.33 -3.86 -0.58
N TYR A 491 9.39 -4.79 -0.53
CA TYR A 491 8.61 -5.06 0.68
C TYR A 491 9.46 -5.64 1.82
N LEU A 492 10.28 -6.65 1.50
CA LEU A 492 11.09 -7.36 2.48
C LEU A 492 12.20 -6.49 3.10
N THR A 493 12.68 -5.47 2.38
CA THR A 493 13.75 -4.58 2.87
C THR A 493 13.32 -3.78 4.10
N ARG A 494 12.00 -3.57 4.28
CA ARG A 494 11.47 -2.89 5.47
C ARG A 494 11.40 -3.79 6.69
N LEU A 495 11.52 -5.11 6.53
CA LEU A 495 11.41 -6.13 7.59
C LEU A 495 12.78 -6.63 8.10
N VAL A 496 13.86 -6.06 7.57
CA VAL A 496 15.24 -6.28 8.01
C VAL A 496 15.87 -4.95 8.40
N LYS A 497 16.93 -5.00 9.21
CA LYS A 497 17.75 -3.86 9.59
C LYS A 497 19.21 -4.11 9.19
N GLU A 498 19.94 -3.03 8.98
CA GLU A 498 21.39 -3.07 8.79
C GLU A 498 22.04 -3.48 10.12
N LYS A 499 23.04 -4.37 10.07
CA LYS A 499 23.86 -4.73 11.23
C LYS A 499 24.63 -3.49 11.66
N SER A 500 24.15 -2.79 12.68
CA SER A 500 24.85 -1.64 13.22
C SER A 500 26.01 -2.09 14.11
N THR A 501 27.03 -1.24 14.18
CA THR A 501 27.92 -1.22 15.34
C THR A 501 27.21 -0.37 16.40
N PRO A 502 27.04 -0.82 17.66
CA PRO A 502 26.24 -0.06 18.62
C PRO A 502 26.90 1.28 18.94
N ASP A 503 26.12 2.37 18.98
CA ASP A 503 26.44 3.53 19.81
C ASP A 503 25.58 3.47 21.07
N GLU A 504 26.24 3.49 22.23
CA GLU A 504 25.66 3.30 23.56
C GLU A 504 25.05 4.57 24.17
N ASP A 505 24.86 5.64 23.40
CA ASP A 505 24.41 6.90 23.98
C ASP A 505 22.89 6.90 24.24
N LYS A 506 22.57 6.85 25.53
CA LYS A 506 21.22 6.98 26.06
C LYS A 506 20.75 8.42 26.01
N PHE A 507 19.61 8.56 25.34
CA PHE A 507 18.70 9.70 25.25
C PHE A 507 18.61 10.62 26.49
N ASN A 508 18.75 11.92 26.26
CA ASN A 508 18.23 13.00 27.11
C ASN A 508 17.95 14.25 26.25
N SER A 509 16.77 14.35 25.63
CA SER A 509 16.36 15.62 25.01
C SER A 509 16.15 16.67 26.12
N THR A 510 16.98 17.72 26.14
CA THR A 510 16.79 18.84 27.06
C THR A 510 15.68 19.76 26.54
N VAL A 511 14.80 20.24 27.44
CA VAL A 511 13.68 21.16 27.14
C VAL A 511 14.15 22.41 26.38
N GLU A 512 15.40 22.84 26.58
CA GLU A 512 16.02 23.98 25.88
C GLU A 512 16.22 23.74 24.37
N LYS A 513 16.50 22.49 23.94
CA LYS A 513 16.71 22.16 22.52
C LYS A 513 15.39 22.11 21.73
N VAL A 514 14.26 21.87 22.39
CA VAL A 514 12.92 21.89 21.75
C VAL A 514 12.43 23.33 21.54
N ALA A 515 12.76 24.25 22.45
CA ALA A 515 12.36 25.65 22.34
C ALA A 515 12.97 26.36 21.11
N THR A 516 14.16 25.94 20.66
CA THR A 516 14.82 26.51 19.47
C THR A 516 14.24 25.99 18.15
N LEU A 517 13.46 24.90 18.18
CA LEU A 517 12.78 24.32 17.02
C LEU A 517 11.44 25.01 16.70
N SER A 518 10.96 25.85 17.62
CA SER A 518 9.71 26.61 17.53
C SER A 518 9.96 28.11 17.39
N GLY A 519 9.52 28.68 16.28
CA GLY A 519 9.65 30.11 16.00
C GLY A 519 8.48 30.97 16.49
N ASN A 520 8.69 32.29 16.46
CA ASN A 520 7.65 33.29 16.70
C ASN A 520 6.64 33.35 15.54
N ALA A 521 5.58 34.16 15.65
CA ALA A 521 4.54 34.24 14.62
C ALA A 521 5.05 34.60 13.20
N ALA A 522 6.11 35.41 13.08
CA ALA A 522 6.72 35.75 11.80
C ALA A 522 7.46 34.55 11.20
N ASP A 523 8.22 33.82 12.03
CA ASP A 523 8.93 32.59 11.65
C ASP A 523 7.94 31.51 11.16
N LYS A 524 6.80 31.36 11.86
CA LYS A 524 5.73 30.44 11.45
C LYS A 524 5.16 30.81 10.07
N HIS A 525 4.89 32.09 9.84
CA HIS A 525 4.39 32.56 8.56
C HIS A 525 5.42 32.40 7.43
N GLU A 526 6.71 32.59 7.72
CA GLU A 526 7.79 32.29 6.77
C GLU A 526 7.86 30.81 6.43
N ALA A 527 7.85 29.93 7.43
CA ALA A 527 7.87 28.49 7.26
C ALA A 527 6.72 27.99 6.37
N THR A 528 5.49 28.45 6.60
CA THR A 528 4.33 28.14 5.74
C THR A 528 4.57 28.57 4.30
N ARG A 529 5.01 29.82 4.08
CA ARG A 529 5.29 30.33 2.72
C ARG A 529 6.37 29.53 1.99
N MET A 530 7.38 29.04 2.70
CA MET A 530 8.43 28.21 2.10
C MET A 530 7.87 26.85 1.64
N MET A 531 7.04 26.21 2.47
CA MET A 531 6.36 24.96 2.12
C MET A 531 5.40 25.15 0.93
N ASP A 532 4.61 26.23 0.92
CA ASP A 532 3.70 26.54 -0.19
C ASP A 532 4.45 26.71 -1.52
N LYS A 533 5.59 27.43 -1.49
CA LYS A 533 6.44 27.61 -2.67
C LYS A 533 7.07 26.30 -3.15
N ALA A 534 7.57 25.48 -2.23
CA ALA A 534 8.10 24.16 -2.58
C ALA A 534 7.02 23.30 -3.24
N SER A 535 5.81 23.30 -2.66
CA SER A 535 4.67 22.58 -3.22
C SER A 535 4.22 23.10 -4.58
N TRP A 536 4.33 24.41 -4.83
CA TRP A 536 3.97 25.03 -6.09
C TRP A 536 4.86 24.56 -7.25
N VAL A 537 6.16 24.43 -7.02
CA VAL A 537 7.14 24.02 -8.05
C VAL A 537 7.38 22.51 -8.11
N GLU A 538 6.78 21.73 -7.21
CA GLU A 538 6.99 20.28 -7.11
C GLU A 538 6.61 19.55 -8.40
N LYS A 539 5.44 19.87 -8.96
CA LYS A 539 4.93 19.24 -10.19
C LYS A 539 5.91 19.46 -11.35
N ASP A 540 6.37 20.69 -11.55
CA ASP A 540 7.29 21.03 -12.64
C ASP A 540 8.66 20.38 -12.46
N TRP A 541 9.18 20.34 -11.23
CA TRP A 541 10.46 19.68 -10.93
C TRP A 541 10.39 18.17 -11.11
N ARG A 542 9.34 17.52 -10.59
CA ARG A 542 9.09 16.08 -10.77
C ARG A 542 9.03 15.69 -12.24
N LEU A 543 8.37 16.50 -13.06
CA LEU A 543 8.14 16.25 -14.49
C LEU A 543 9.31 16.69 -15.37
N THR A 544 10.30 17.41 -14.83
CA THR A 544 11.54 17.75 -15.54
C THR A 544 12.30 16.47 -15.89
N GLU A 545 12.80 16.34 -17.12
CA GLU A 545 13.55 15.15 -17.58
C GLU A 545 14.69 14.75 -16.64
N LEU A 546 14.87 13.44 -16.42
CA LEU A 546 15.87 12.90 -15.49
C LEU A 546 17.28 13.44 -15.79
N ASN A 547 17.69 13.45 -17.05
CA ASN A 547 19.01 13.94 -17.47
C ASN A 547 19.21 15.43 -17.09
N THR A 548 18.16 16.23 -17.20
CA THR A 548 18.18 17.65 -16.81
C THR A 548 18.34 17.78 -15.31
N ARG A 549 17.57 17.03 -14.51
CA ARG A 549 17.70 17.04 -13.04
C ARG A 549 19.10 16.62 -12.60
N ILE A 550 19.61 15.51 -13.13
CA ILE A 550 20.96 15.02 -12.84
C ILE A 550 22.03 16.04 -13.25
N SER A 551 21.86 16.72 -14.38
CA SER A 551 22.77 17.79 -14.84
C SER A 551 22.81 18.95 -13.84
N CYS A 552 21.65 19.44 -13.38
CA CYS A 552 21.59 20.51 -12.38
C CYS A 552 22.32 20.11 -11.08
N VAL A 553 22.06 18.93 -10.54
CA VAL A 553 22.70 18.47 -9.29
C VAL A 553 24.20 18.22 -9.49
N ARG A 554 24.63 17.71 -10.65
CA ARG A 554 26.05 17.55 -10.99
C ARG A 554 26.78 18.89 -11.10
N GLN A 555 26.14 19.90 -11.69
CA GLN A 555 26.68 21.25 -11.76
C GLN A 555 26.75 21.92 -10.38
N LEU A 556 25.78 21.69 -9.51
CA LEU A 556 25.84 22.11 -8.10
C LEU A 556 27.11 21.57 -7.43
N LEU A 557 27.35 20.25 -7.50
CA LEU A 557 28.55 19.63 -6.91
C LEU A 557 29.85 20.21 -7.48
N ALA A 558 29.90 20.48 -8.79
CA ALA A 558 31.07 21.10 -9.42
C ALA A 558 31.31 22.55 -8.94
N LYS A 559 30.24 23.33 -8.73
CA LYS A 559 30.34 24.70 -8.21
C LYS A 559 30.76 24.73 -6.74
N ILE A 560 30.29 23.77 -5.93
CA ILE A 560 30.61 23.67 -4.50
C ILE A 560 32.06 23.27 -4.24
N ALA A 561 32.67 22.48 -5.13
CA ALA A 561 34.07 22.05 -5.04
C ALA A 561 35.10 23.19 -5.01
N HIS A 562 34.68 24.44 -5.23
CA HIS A 562 35.53 25.63 -5.29
C HIS A 562 35.14 26.70 -4.26
N VAL A 563 34.33 26.36 -3.25
CA VAL A 563 33.87 27.31 -2.22
C VAL A 563 34.60 27.04 -0.90
N GLY A 564 35.46 27.97 -0.49
CA GLY A 564 36.30 27.82 0.71
C GLY A 564 35.52 27.57 2.02
N ILE A 565 34.40 28.28 2.25
CA ILE A 565 33.60 28.08 3.49
C ILE A 565 33.04 26.65 3.63
N VAL A 566 32.82 25.97 2.50
CA VAL A 566 32.32 24.58 2.50
C VAL A 566 33.47 23.60 2.78
N GLU A 567 34.69 23.92 2.35
CA GLU A 567 35.90 23.16 2.66
C GLU A 567 36.21 23.20 4.17
N ASP A 568 35.94 24.34 4.82
CA ASP A 568 36.17 24.50 6.26
C ASP A 568 35.22 23.66 7.15
N LEU A 569 34.02 23.33 6.66
CA LEU A 569 33.02 22.54 7.38
C LEU A 569 33.18 21.02 7.15
N ALA A 570 33.83 20.62 6.07
CA ALA A 570 33.95 19.22 5.67
C ALA A 570 35.28 18.62 6.16
N ASP A 571 35.22 17.47 6.83
CA ASP A 571 36.45 16.73 7.20
C ASP A 571 37.28 16.32 5.97
N ASP A 572 36.59 15.89 4.89
CA ASP A 572 37.18 15.60 3.58
C ASP A 572 36.17 15.87 2.45
N LEU A 573 36.12 17.14 2.01
CA LEU A 573 35.21 17.57 0.94
C LEU A 573 35.37 16.75 -0.35
N ASN A 574 36.59 16.30 -0.69
CA ASN A 574 36.82 15.54 -1.91
C ASN A 574 36.18 14.15 -1.84
N ARG A 575 36.26 13.50 -0.68
CA ARG A 575 35.58 12.22 -0.43
C ARG A 575 34.06 12.39 -0.47
N THR A 576 33.50 13.43 0.15
CA THR A 576 32.06 13.72 0.11
C THR A 576 31.57 13.90 -1.32
N LEU A 577 32.28 14.71 -2.12
CA LEU A 577 31.93 14.97 -3.51
C LEU A 577 32.07 13.72 -4.38
N ALA A 578 33.04 12.85 -4.12
CA ALA A 578 33.19 11.58 -4.81
C ALA A 578 32.01 10.64 -4.51
N ALA A 579 31.62 10.51 -3.24
CA ALA A 579 30.45 9.74 -2.82
C ALA A 579 29.15 10.29 -3.46
N ALA A 580 28.95 11.60 -3.43
CA ALA A 580 27.80 12.25 -4.06
C ALA A 580 27.73 12.03 -5.58
N ARG A 581 28.89 12.04 -6.27
CA ARG A 581 28.94 11.71 -7.71
C ARG A 581 28.61 10.25 -7.97
N SER A 582 29.09 9.32 -7.13
CA SER A 582 28.72 7.89 -7.23
C SER A 582 27.22 7.70 -7.04
N GLN A 583 26.64 8.35 -6.03
CA GLN A 583 25.22 8.32 -5.75
C GLN A 583 24.38 8.82 -6.95
N LEU A 584 24.81 9.89 -7.62
CA LEU A 584 24.14 10.38 -8.84
C LEU A 584 24.16 9.35 -9.98
N ILE A 585 25.26 8.61 -10.15
CA ILE A 585 25.36 7.54 -11.15
C ILE A 585 24.37 6.42 -10.83
N ASP A 586 24.27 6.03 -9.56
CA ASP A 586 23.33 4.99 -9.11
C ASP A 586 21.86 5.43 -9.28
N ILE A 587 21.54 6.68 -8.97
CA ILE A 587 20.21 7.26 -9.22
C ILE A 587 19.89 7.25 -10.72
N GLU A 588 20.82 7.73 -11.56
CA GLU A 588 20.64 7.72 -13.02
C GLU A 588 20.39 6.28 -13.52
N LYS A 589 21.18 5.30 -13.05
CA LYS A 589 21.01 3.89 -13.41
C LYS A 589 19.65 3.33 -13.00
N ARG A 590 19.19 3.63 -11.77
CA ARG A 590 17.92 3.11 -11.22
C ARG A 590 16.69 3.75 -11.85
N LEU A 591 16.73 5.04 -12.19
CA LEU A 591 15.56 5.78 -12.68
C LEU A 591 15.47 5.83 -14.21
N LYS A 592 16.58 5.65 -14.94
CA LYS A 592 16.61 5.79 -16.42
C LYS A 592 15.77 4.75 -17.16
N LYS A 593 15.73 3.51 -16.65
CA LYS A 593 14.94 2.43 -17.24
C LYS A 593 14.05 1.82 -16.17
N PRO A 594 12.72 2.04 -16.23
CA PRO A 594 11.82 1.40 -15.29
C PRO A 594 11.85 -0.12 -15.46
N GLN A 595 11.52 -0.85 -14.40
CA GLN A 595 11.61 -2.30 -14.40
C GLN A 595 10.35 -2.89 -15.04
N GLN A 596 10.54 -3.68 -16.09
CA GLN A 596 9.49 -4.55 -16.62
C GLN A 596 9.28 -5.71 -15.65
N LEU A 597 8.03 -5.96 -15.30
CA LEU A 597 7.64 -7.10 -14.47
C LEU A 597 7.09 -8.22 -15.36
N PRO A 598 7.32 -9.50 -15.00
CA PRO A 598 6.78 -10.62 -15.76
C PRO A 598 5.26 -10.59 -15.67
N GLY A 599 4.55 -11.11 -16.67
CA GLY A 599 3.09 -11.11 -16.70
C GLY A 599 2.53 -11.95 -17.85
N PRO A 600 1.20 -12.11 -17.93
CA PRO A 600 0.58 -12.83 -19.03
C PRO A 600 0.81 -12.13 -20.36
N THR A 601 0.80 -12.89 -21.45
CA THR A 601 0.84 -12.32 -22.80
C THR A 601 -0.38 -11.44 -23.04
N GLY A 602 -0.21 -10.33 -23.73
CA GLY A 602 -1.29 -9.36 -23.94
C GLY A 602 -1.33 -8.26 -22.88
N GLU A 603 -0.44 -8.32 -21.90
CA GLU A 603 -0.31 -7.31 -20.87
C GLU A 603 1.12 -6.77 -20.79
N SER A 604 1.26 -5.45 -20.56
CA SER A 604 2.53 -4.85 -20.17
C SER A 604 2.46 -4.38 -18.72
N ASN A 605 3.43 -4.78 -17.91
CA ASN A 605 3.52 -4.44 -16.50
C ASN A 605 4.87 -3.80 -16.21
N ILE A 606 4.84 -2.55 -15.75
CA ILE A 606 6.04 -1.76 -15.50
C ILE A 606 5.96 -1.12 -14.13
N ILE A 607 7.02 -1.27 -13.33
CA ILE A 607 7.18 -0.55 -12.07
C ILE A 607 8.18 0.60 -12.25
N TYR A 608 7.71 1.79 -11.90
CA TYR A 608 8.46 3.05 -11.91
C TYR A 608 8.84 3.44 -10.49
N LEU A 609 9.99 4.07 -10.35
CA LEU A 609 10.38 4.78 -9.12
C LEU A 609 10.12 6.27 -9.33
N GLU A 610 9.24 6.84 -8.52
CA GLU A 610 8.88 8.26 -8.56
C GLU A 610 9.29 8.97 -7.28
N ASN A 611 9.43 10.29 -7.36
CA ASN A 611 9.68 11.13 -6.20
C ASN A 611 8.55 11.02 -5.15
N ARG A 612 8.88 11.29 -3.89
CA ARG A 612 7.91 11.39 -2.79
C ARG A 612 7.14 12.71 -2.85
N GLY A 613 7.85 13.83 -3.02
CA GLY A 613 7.25 15.17 -3.05
C GLY A 613 8.16 16.19 -2.36
N ASN A 614 7.61 16.93 -1.38
CA ASN A 614 8.36 17.93 -0.62
C ASN A 614 9.10 17.28 0.56
N ILE A 615 10.43 17.37 0.58
CA ILE A 615 11.30 16.73 1.57
C ILE A 615 12.05 17.77 2.39
N ILE A 616 12.09 17.56 3.70
CA ILE A 616 13.00 18.29 4.59
C ILE A 616 14.29 17.49 4.74
N CYS A 617 15.44 18.14 4.51
CA CYS A 617 16.75 17.58 4.89
C CYS A 617 17.23 18.31 6.14
N TYR A 618 17.21 17.62 7.28
CA TYR A 618 17.57 18.19 8.59
C TYR A 618 19.08 18.06 8.84
N ALA A 619 19.71 19.11 9.37
CA ALA A 619 21.06 19.03 9.92
C ALA A 619 21.25 19.97 11.12
N ASP A 620 21.80 19.44 12.21
CA ASP A 620 22.28 20.18 13.37
C ASP A 620 23.69 19.71 13.73
N GLU A 621 24.19 20.09 14.91
CA GLU A 621 25.54 19.74 15.38
C GLU A 621 25.79 18.22 15.51
N SER A 622 24.73 17.39 15.51
CA SER A 622 24.84 15.93 15.55
C SER A 622 24.94 15.28 14.18
N VAL A 623 24.71 16.02 13.09
CA VAL A 623 24.65 15.48 11.73
C VAL A 623 25.98 15.71 11.02
N SER A 624 26.53 14.66 10.41
CA SER A 624 27.74 14.79 9.61
C SER A 624 27.49 15.60 8.32
N PHE A 625 28.48 16.40 7.92
CA PHE A 625 28.43 17.13 6.65
C PHE A 625 28.21 16.18 5.45
N ASP A 626 28.85 15.00 5.49
CA ASP A 626 28.71 13.96 4.46
C ASP A 626 27.26 13.51 4.27
N PHE A 627 26.60 13.14 5.36
CA PHE A 627 25.21 12.69 5.34
C PHE A 627 24.28 13.81 4.86
N TRP A 628 24.50 15.04 5.33
CA TRP A 628 23.67 16.19 4.94
C TRP A 628 23.77 16.48 3.44
N VAL A 629 24.98 16.50 2.87
CA VAL A 629 25.18 16.71 1.43
C VAL A 629 24.54 15.59 0.61
N LEU A 630 24.76 14.33 1.01
CA LEU A 630 24.17 13.17 0.33
C LEU A 630 22.64 13.16 0.40
N SER A 631 22.06 13.66 1.49
CA SER A 631 20.61 13.84 1.63
C SER A 631 20.05 14.82 0.61
N ILE A 632 20.66 16.01 0.49
CA ILE A 632 20.25 17.02 -0.48
C ILE A 632 20.40 16.51 -1.92
N VAL A 633 21.56 15.93 -2.24
CA VAL A 633 21.88 15.41 -3.58
C VAL A 633 20.90 14.32 -3.99
N THR A 634 20.65 13.36 -3.09
CA THR A 634 19.74 12.23 -3.37
C THR A 634 18.31 12.72 -3.55
N ALA A 635 17.82 13.61 -2.68
CA ALA A 635 16.46 14.12 -2.75
C ALA A 635 16.21 14.94 -4.03
N LEU A 636 17.10 15.88 -4.38
CA LEU A 636 16.96 16.68 -5.59
C LEU A 636 17.03 15.81 -6.86
N ALA A 637 17.99 14.89 -6.94
CA ALA A 637 18.19 14.05 -8.12
C ALA A 637 17.03 13.07 -8.37
N THR A 638 16.41 12.57 -7.29
CA THR A 638 15.21 11.71 -7.36
C THR A 638 13.93 12.49 -7.67
N GLY A 639 14.00 13.81 -7.87
CA GLY A 639 12.87 14.66 -8.27
C GLY A 639 12.05 15.22 -7.11
N ASN A 640 12.55 15.14 -5.87
CA ASN A 640 11.93 15.80 -4.73
C ASN A 640 12.32 17.29 -4.70
N THR A 641 11.43 18.14 -4.21
CA THR A 641 11.81 19.48 -3.76
C THR A 641 12.40 19.38 -2.36
N VAL A 642 13.34 20.25 -2.03
CA VAL A 642 14.12 20.17 -0.80
C VAL A 642 14.06 21.47 -0.02
N ILE A 643 13.77 21.36 1.27
CA ILE A 643 14.01 22.42 2.24
C ILE A 643 15.08 21.93 3.22
N ALA A 644 16.28 22.50 3.14
CA ALA A 644 17.32 22.24 4.13
C ALA A 644 17.00 23.03 5.39
N VAL A 645 16.59 22.33 6.46
CA VAL A 645 16.33 22.94 7.78
C VAL A 645 17.57 22.71 8.63
N VAL A 646 18.30 23.79 8.92
CA VAL A 646 19.65 23.66 9.46
C VAL A 646 19.91 24.56 10.67
N SER A 647 20.84 24.14 11.53
CA SER A 647 21.37 24.98 12.62
C SER A 647 22.28 26.09 12.10
N ASP A 648 22.63 27.04 12.96
CA ASP A 648 23.51 28.16 12.59
C ASP A 648 24.89 27.68 12.11
N LEU A 649 25.31 26.47 12.49
CA LEU A 649 26.55 25.82 12.03
C LEU A 649 26.57 25.57 10.51
N PHE A 650 25.43 25.24 9.92
CA PHE A 650 25.30 24.87 8.50
C PHE A 650 24.64 25.96 7.64
N TYR A 651 24.13 27.03 8.27
CA TYR A 651 23.22 27.96 7.62
C TYR A 651 23.88 28.73 6.47
N HIS A 652 25.13 29.16 6.63
CA HIS A 652 25.85 29.90 5.60
C HIS A 652 26.17 29.01 4.38
N GLU A 653 26.63 27.79 4.62
CA GLU A 653 26.93 26.77 3.61
C GLU A 653 25.66 26.39 2.85
N ALA A 654 24.55 26.19 3.57
CA ALA A 654 23.25 25.90 2.96
C ALA A 654 22.80 27.02 2.01
N LEU A 655 22.96 28.30 2.39
CA LEU A 655 22.68 29.44 1.52
C LEU A 655 23.57 29.43 0.26
N VAL A 656 24.84 29.04 0.38
CA VAL A 656 25.74 28.91 -0.78
C VAL A 656 25.28 27.77 -1.68
N PHE A 657 24.92 26.59 -1.15
CA PHE A 657 24.36 25.49 -1.94
C PHE A 657 23.12 25.97 -2.71
N LYS A 658 22.24 26.74 -2.07
CA LYS A 658 21.06 27.31 -2.71
C LYS A 658 21.45 28.23 -3.86
N GLU A 659 22.33 29.19 -3.62
CA GLU A 659 22.80 30.13 -4.66
C GLU A 659 23.42 29.38 -5.84
N LYS A 660 24.27 28.37 -5.59
CA LYS A 660 24.93 27.59 -6.63
C LYS A 660 23.96 26.68 -7.39
N PHE A 661 22.93 26.15 -6.73
CA PHE A 661 21.87 25.38 -7.39
C PHE A 661 21.02 26.27 -8.31
N VAL A 662 20.62 27.46 -7.84
CA VAL A 662 19.90 28.43 -8.67
C VAL A 662 20.72 28.86 -9.88
N ALA A 663 22.04 29.01 -9.72
CA ALA A 663 22.95 29.33 -10.82
C ALA A 663 23.09 28.21 -11.88
N THR A 664 22.44 27.06 -11.72
CA THR A 664 22.32 26.01 -12.76
C THR A 664 21.15 26.23 -13.71
N GLY A 665 20.25 27.18 -13.39
CA GLY A 665 19.02 27.45 -14.13
C GLY A 665 17.77 26.76 -13.58
N ALA A 666 17.91 25.97 -12.50
CA ALA A 666 16.76 25.41 -11.77
C ALA A 666 15.96 26.51 -11.05
N ASP A 667 14.66 26.27 -10.85
CA ASP A 667 13.80 27.19 -10.09
C ASP A 667 14.29 27.35 -8.65
N LYS A 668 14.27 28.58 -8.15
CA LYS A 668 14.78 28.97 -6.83
C LYS A 668 14.02 28.37 -5.65
N ASP A 669 12.78 27.93 -5.88
CA ASP A 669 11.91 27.39 -4.85
C ASP A 669 11.97 25.85 -4.77
N VAL A 670 12.69 25.20 -5.71
CA VAL A 670 12.99 23.74 -5.68
C VAL A 670 13.95 23.39 -4.56
N PHE A 671 14.92 24.28 -4.25
CA PHE A 671 15.81 24.13 -3.12
C PHE A 671 15.81 25.38 -2.24
N GLN A 672 15.30 25.24 -1.03
CA GLN A 672 15.18 26.31 -0.04
C GLN A 672 15.98 25.99 1.22
N VAL A 673 16.29 27.03 2.01
CA VAL A 673 17.10 26.94 3.23
C VAL A 673 16.34 27.62 4.35
N ALA A 674 16.09 26.89 5.42
CA ALA A 674 15.34 27.33 6.59
C ALA A 674 16.16 27.11 7.86
N LYS A 675 15.82 27.87 8.91
CA LYS A 675 16.44 27.74 10.23
C LYS A 675 15.69 26.72 11.09
N LEU A 676 16.33 26.23 12.14
CA LEU A 676 15.70 25.31 13.10
C LEU A 676 14.35 25.81 13.66
N CYS A 677 14.19 27.12 13.89
CA CYS A 677 12.94 27.69 14.39
C CYS A 677 11.73 27.51 13.44
N HIS A 678 11.97 27.15 12.18
CA HIS A 678 10.91 26.86 11.21
C HIS A 678 10.43 25.40 11.29
N LEU A 679 11.19 24.50 11.91
CA LEU A 679 11.00 23.06 11.81
C LEU A 679 9.61 22.62 12.26
N GLU A 680 9.18 23.01 13.48
CA GLU A 680 7.88 22.60 14.02
C GLU A 680 6.72 22.95 13.07
N THR A 681 6.75 24.15 12.49
CA THR A 681 5.70 24.61 11.57
C THR A 681 5.72 23.85 10.25
N MET A 682 6.91 23.54 9.73
CA MET A 682 7.05 22.73 8.50
C MET A 682 6.63 21.28 8.74
N LEU A 683 6.96 20.70 9.90
CA LEU A 683 6.53 19.37 10.31
C LEU A 683 5.01 19.24 10.40
N ALA A 684 4.28 20.32 10.70
CA ALA A 684 2.81 20.34 10.72
C ALA A 684 2.15 20.59 9.34
N HIS A 685 2.92 20.97 8.31
CA HIS A 685 2.38 21.43 7.03
C HIS A 685 1.85 20.28 6.15
N SER A 686 0.63 20.39 5.61
CA SER A 686 -0.03 19.31 4.84
C SER A 686 0.76 18.84 3.60
N ALA A 687 1.50 19.75 2.95
CA ALA A 687 2.29 19.44 1.76
C ALA A 687 3.58 18.63 2.00
N LEU A 688 3.99 18.41 3.26
CA LEU A 688 5.20 17.63 3.58
C LEU A 688 5.04 16.15 3.15
N SER A 689 6.12 15.57 2.62
CA SER A 689 6.14 14.17 2.15
C SER A 689 7.14 13.27 2.89
N GLY A 690 7.99 13.83 3.75
CA GLY A 690 8.96 13.10 4.56
C GLY A 690 10.09 14.00 5.06
N VAL A 691 10.83 13.50 6.04
CA VAL A 691 11.96 14.21 6.65
C VAL A 691 13.16 13.28 6.67
N VAL A 692 14.29 13.73 6.13
CA VAL A 692 15.57 13.03 6.20
C VAL A 692 16.31 13.47 7.46
N VAL A 693 16.62 12.51 8.32
CA VAL A 693 17.34 12.72 9.59
C VAL A 693 18.39 11.63 9.72
N ASP A 694 19.61 12.01 10.13
CA ASP A 694 20.72 11.08 10.36
C ASP A 694 20.35 10.02 11.41
N SER A 695 20.80 8.78 11.21
CA SER A 695 20.53 7.67 12.13
C SER A 695 21.14 7.88 13.51
N SER A 696 22.12 8.75 13.67
CA SER A 696 22.71 9.11 14.96
C SER A 696 22.04 10.31 15.64
N SER A 697 21.18 11.06 14.95
CA SER A 697 20.64 12.32 15.48
C SER A 697 19.54 12.14 16.52
N ASP A 698 19.67 12.83 17.65
CA ASP A 698 18.67 12.89 18.72
C ASP A 698 17.32 13.47 18.27
N SER A 699 17.32 14.27 17.21
CA SER A 699 16.12 14.95 16.71
C SER A 699 15.14 14.00 16.02
N LYS A 700 15.53 12.75 15.74
CA LYS A 700 14.64 11.72 15.15
C LYS A 700 13.37 11.51 15.97
N HIS A 701 13.46 11.47 17.30
CA HIS A 701 12.30 11.23 18.16
C HIS A 701 11.32 12.38 18.12
N TYR A 702 11.82 13.60 18.22
CA TYR A 702 11.02 14.80 18.09
C TYR A 702 10.31 14.85 16.74
N VAL A 703 11.05 14.61 15.64
CA VAL A 703 10.47 14.57 14.30
C VAL A 703 9.41 13.47 14.20
N SER A 704 9.68 12.26 14.69
CA SER A 704 8.72 11.15 14.65
C SER A 704 7.43 11.46 15.42
N ASP A 705 7.54 12.06 16.61
CA ASP A 705 6.40 12.47 17.43
C ASP A 705 5.57 13.53 16.70
N GLN A 706 6.21 14.61 16.23
CA GLN A 706 5.51 15.67 15.50
C GLN A 706 4.84 15.16 14.23
N LEU A 707 5.48 14.25 13.49
CA LEU A 707 4.88 13.65 12.30
C LEU A 707 3.67 12.77 12.64
N ALA A 708 3.69 12.05 13.77
CA ALA A 708 2.58 11.21 14.19
C ALA A 708 1.36 12.02 14.67
N GLN A 709 1.56 13.24 15.16
CA GLN A 709 0.46 14.15 15.55
C GLN A 709 -0.25 14.79 14.35
N ARG A 710 0.28 14.65 13.12
CA ARG A 710 -0.32 15.22 11.93
C ARG A 710 -1.66 14.57 11.58
N HIS A 711 -2.57 15.39 11.05
CA HIS A 711 -3.71 14.90 10.29
C HIS A 711 -3.31 14.66 8.82
N GLY A 712 -3.78 13.56 8.24
CA GLY A 712 -3.55 13.23 6.84
C GLY A 712 -2.63 12.03 6.65
N ALA A 713 -1.74 12.10 5.65
CA ALA A 713 -0.85 11.00 5.30
C ALA A 713 0.12 10.68 6.46
N ILE A 714 0.31 9.38 6.73
CA ILE A 714 1.30 8.90 7.69
C ILE A 714 2.68 9.04 7.02
N LEU A 715 3.52 9.91 7.56
CA LEU A 715 4.82 10.24 6.94
C LEU A 715 5.97 9.47 7.59
N PRO A 716 6.95 9.01 6.81
CA PRO A 716 8.12 8.34 7.34
C PRO A 716 9.15 9.35 7.88
N VAL A 717 9.84 8.97 8.96
CA VAL A 717 11.18 9.50 9.22
C VAL A 717 12.16 8.69 8.37
N ILE A 718 12.88 9.38 7.49
CA ILE A 718 13.82 8.78 6.55
C ILE A 718 15.21 8.89 7.16
N SER A 719 15.73 7.80 7.69
CA SER A 719 17.14 7.65 8.07
C SER A 719 17.83 6.66 7.15
N SER A 720 19.14 6.47 7.27
CA SER A 720 19.87 5.37 6.64
C SER A 720 21.24 5.22 7.27
N GLU A 721 21.70 4.00 7.58
CA GLU A 721 23.10 3.80 8.00
C GLU A 721 24.04 3.82 6.78
N TYR A 722 23.58 3.26 5.65
CA TYR A 722 24.30 3.31 4.37
C TYR A 722 23.58 4.19 3.34
N PHE A 723 24.34 4.97 2.57
CA PHE A 723 23.78 5.97 1.65
C PHE A 723 23.04 5.38 0.44
N ASP A 724 23.36 4.16 0.02
CA ASP A 724 22.72 3.44 -1.09
C ASP A 724 21.22 3.18 -0.83
N ASN A 725 20.87 2.95 0.44
CA ASN A 725 19.49 2.75 0.88
C ASN A 725 18.66 4.04 0.92
N LEU A 726 19.31 5.21 0.95
CA LEU A 726 18.63 6.50 0.95
C LEU A 726 17.86 6.73 -0.36
N ILE A 727 18.37 6.24 -1.50
CA ILE A 727 17.68 6.34 -2.80
C ILE A 727 16.31 5.67 -2.71
N GLN A 728 16.27 4.42 -2.23
CA GLN A 728 15.04 3.66 -2.10
C GLN A 728 14.06 4.32 -1.11
N ARG A 729 14.58 4.89 -0.02
CA ARG A 729 13.75 5.57 0.98
C ARG A 729 13.25 6.93 0.52
N LEU A 730 13.80 7.56 -0.51
CA LEU A 730 13.37 8.86 -1.06
C LEU A 730 12.50 8.78 -2.31
N VAL A 731 12.25 7.56 -2.80
CA VAL A 731 11.32 7.29 -3.89
C VAL A 731 10.10 6.53 -3.38
N THR A 732 9.10 6.44 -4.24
CA THR A 732 7.91 5.61 -4.09
C THR A 732 7.68 4.85 -5.37
N GLU A 733 7.05 3.69 -5.25
CA GLU A 733 6.80 2.81 -6.37
C GLU A 733 5.48 3.18 -7.06
N LYS A 734 5.45 3.20 -8.39
CA LYS A 734 4.22 3.27 -9.20
C LYS A 734 4.20 2.12 -10.19
N THR A 735 3.14 1.32 -10.17
CA THR A 735 2.94 0.24 -11.15
C THR A 735 2.00 0.75 -12.24
N VAL A 736 2.34 0.55 -13.51
CA VAL A 736 1.46 0.78 -14.66
C VAL A 736 1.24 -0.56 -15.36
N SER A 737 -0.01 -1.00 -15.41
CA SER A 737 -0.47 -2.19 -16.14
C SER A 737 -1.31 -1.76 -17.34
N ILE A 738 -0.98 -2.28 -18.51
CA ILE A 738 -1.62 -1.91 -19.78
C ILE A 738 -2.13 -3.18 -20.45
N ASP A 739 -3.42 -3.20 -20.77
CA ASP A 739 -3.95 -4.18 -21.72
C ASP A 739 -3.50 -3.79 -23.14
N THR A 740 -2.56 -4.56 -23.68
CA THR A 740 -2.05 -4.38 -25.04
C THR A 740 -2.97 -5.01 -26.09
N THR A 741 -3.99 -5.76 -25.66
CA THR A 741 -4.99 -6.40 -26.53
C THR A 741 -6.28 -5.62 -26.70
N ALA A 742 -6.44 -4.48 -26.01
CA ALA A 742 -7.62 -3.62 -26.07
C ALA A 742 -8.00 -3.12 -27.49
N SER A 743 -7.08 -3.25 -28.46
CA SER A 743 -7.35 -2.98 -29.89
C SER A 743 -8.06 -4.13 -30.63
N GLY A 744 -8.30 -5.26 -29.96
CA GLY A 744 -8.96 -6.46 -30.50
C GLY A 744 -8.01 -7.58 -30.93
N GLY A 745 -6.73 -7.54 -30.55
CA GLY A 745 -5.74 -8.57 -30.88
C GLY A 745 -4.39 -8.36 -30.22
N ASN A 746 -3.53 -9.40 -30.24
CA ASN A 746 -2.21 -9.37 -29.61
C ASN A 746 -1.10 -9.40 -30.69
N THR A 747 -0.47 -8.25 -30.92
CA THR A 747 0.56 -8.10 -31.96
C THR A 747 1.78 -9.00 -31.72
N SER A 748 2.16 -9.22 -30.46
CA SER A 748 3.31 -10.06 -30.12
C SER A 748 3.06 -11.53 -30.47
N LEU A 749 1.83 -12.01 -30.31
CA LEU A 749 1.44 -13.37 -30.70
C LEU A 749 1.40 -13.54 -32.23
N MET A 750 1.13 -12.48 -32.99
CA MET A 750 1.11 -12.54 -34.47
C MET A 750 2.52 -12.76 -35.07
N THR A 751 3.57 -12.51 -34.28
CA THR A 751 4.97 -12.67 -34.70
C THR A 751 5.64 -13.92 -34.13
N LEU A 752 4.95 -14.71 -33.31
CA LEU A 752 5.48 -16.00 -32.85
C LEU A 752 5.55 -16.96 -34.04
N VAL A 753 6.77 -17.43 -34.31
CA VAL A 753 7.02 -18.52 -35.25
C VAL A 753 7.12 -19.79 -34.40
N GLU A 754 6.46 -20.89 -34.80
CA GLU A 754 6.69 -22.18 -34.17
C GLU A 754 8.20 -22.51 -34.27
N GLU A 755 8.86 -22.67 -33.13
CA GLU A 755 10.20 -23.27 -33.12
C GLU A 755 10.03 -24.78 -33.37
N ASP A 756 10.50 -25.25 -34.53
CA ASP A 756 10.47 -26.65 -34.99
C ASP A 756 11.14 -27.65 -34.03
#